data_AF-A0A8B9L221-F1
#
_entry.id   AF-A0A8B9L221-F1
#
_cell.length_a   1.000
_cell.length_b   1.000
_cell.length_c   1.000
_cell.angle_alpha   90.00
_cell.angle_beta   90.00
_cell.angle_gamma   90.00
#
_symmetry.space_group_name_H-M   'P 1'
#
loop_
_entity.id
_entity.type
_entity.pdbx_description
1 polymer ?
#
loop_
_entity_poly.entity_id
_entity_poly.type
_entity_poly.pdbx_seq_one_letter_code
_entity_poly.pdbx_strand_id
1 'polypeptide(L)'
;MAGINRTSARSSLVVSAVSCSRLRKVQALLKDDGSTAPDGILCSLGIDSRYNQGCSELASYLFFGLYKHNQEQIPEDFPEEVLDDVIILIKAESVHLYCNPVNYSYLLPYVSHWRNLHLHCMNETEYEDEEAAEEFKISSFVSMVEDCTCIGIPYSSQSHAQKFDVFMLEKWPIIQAFALEGIGAGGFFTMKYKLVDVSEQLWQTYTRLDPVSLDCLLSEDLLTFERQWSCLFSSMDIETPLSMLELSEAQTAEPFRTYYSHGLISSNITDNSKSRQPFVLFGNHSAKEDLDNYCFTFPSEGHQVRNTGPHGGSAKHMLLQCVAPKGPLACARTYFFGSTHVPYLGEFLSQIYSATIQAVLAGIKCFAINSSSSKVDERSRFLIKTVSSVDVLLILKRTFSNSVLNLAVFLRKLSSMMLMSVGAFHYLPQASMVVYDIPDLQWGGSNLGSVVFSESFLESSIYIQNRGEKNGTCLGVPLTTKDSAHVYSNSLLSTPEEGKLVFFSEGLLFVHARYGTITLSKNHINTIKVYNGDSISATAVLFIEYESSLLPHLPFPLHSADRCLAITLMPRTKGYKSFYSQVVLSIISGLPGSFKERCLYVCLCTFRYTDVLDVLQAIVSHPDRKVQSRVSVGAVTACVNPLHSFMEHRFLFPKLLEQCSQGAVNNVVFTGLTTEQKHPLLKHMQQLIHSANPNAAFILAERGAVTRTEDMRLILSDSSFSHPQMIRARYLLYPGQICIWLWICLHVSTLFASSLRGSPYTGNIYHISGKVLFSDSNRLMEVSCNSVSGSVTVAPDQWSTHSPKTTHTCYLLIHGVGFSQEGLKEWLRQCTKQPKKAKKTKRTLTPQEIRSIHVKRHLDPLPSGYFYNGYQFVSFYGEKLNFHPLMDQFIEEYLQEVNKEVECFNREVDLYAHTDLFD
;
A
#
# COMPACT_ATOMS: atom_id res chain seq x y z
N MET A 1 -16.25 27.84 0.72
CA MET A 1 -15.68 26.75 -0.10
C MET A 1 -16.00 25.42 0.55
N ALA A 2 -17.28 25.04 0.58
CA ALA A 2 -17.76 23.77 1.11
C ALA A 2 -18.00 22.84 -0.09
N GLY A 3 -17.08 21.92 -0.30
CA GLY A 3 -17.08 21.05 -1.49
C GLY A 3 -16.01 19.98 -1.41
N ILE A 4 -15.84 19.38 -0.24
CA ILE A 4 -15.13 18.11 -0.10
C ILE A 4 -16.19 17.12 0.39
N ASN A 5 -16.79 16.43 -0.57
CA ASN A 5 -17.78 15.38 -0.32
C ASN A 5 -17.13 14.29 0.54
N ARG A 6 -17.48 14.32 1.83
CA ARG A 6 -17.44 13.13 2.69
C ARG A 6 -18.38 12.10 2.04
N THR A 7 -17.95 10.85 1.97
CA THR A 7 -18.70 9.69 1.43
C THR A 7 -18.68 9.51 -0.10
N SER A 8 -17.58 8.97 -0.63
CA SER A 8 -17.63 7.93 -1.67
C SER A 8 -16.25 7.28 -1.77
N ALA A 9 -16.16 5.98 -1.50
CA ALA A 9 -15.06 5.09 -1.87
C ALA A 9 -13.67 5.75 -1.97
N ARG A 10 -12.91 5.74 -0.86
CA ARG A 10 -11.45 5.95 -0.89
C ARG A 10 -10.92 5.23 -2.13
N SER A 11 -10.37 5.95 -3.11
CA SER A 11 -9.90 5.31 -4.35
C SER A 11 -8.91 4.22 -3.96
N SER A 12 -9.28 2.95 -4.18
CA SER A 12 -8.54 1.77 -3.74
C SER A 12 -7.05 1.83 -4.09
N LEU A 13 -6.72 2.41 -5.25
CA LEU A 13 -5.35 2.71 -5.71
C LEU A 13 -4.48 3.47 -4.69
N VAL A 14 -5.03 4.47 -4.00
CA VAL A 14 -4.29 5.29 -3.03
C VAL A 14 -4.11 4.52 -1.72
N VAL A 15 -5.10 3.70 -1.35
CA VAL A 15 -5.05 2.85 -0.15
C VAL A 15 -3.92 1.82 -0.28
N SER A 16 -3.85 1.11 -1.40
CA SER A 16 -2.83 0.07 -1.63
C SER A 16 -1.41 0.65 -1.66
N ALA A 17 -1.20 1.74 -2.40
CA ALA A 17 0.11 2.38 -2.52
C ALA A 17 0.61 2.93 -1.18
N VAL A 18 -0.26 3.55 -0.38
CA VAL A 18 0.10 4.08 0.93
C VAL A 18 0.39 2.93 1.90
N SER A 19 -0.42 1.87 1.89
CA SER A 19 -0.20 0.68 2.72
C SER A 19 1.18 0.06 2.46
N CYS A 20 1.51 -0.22 1.19
CA CYS A 20 2.84 -0.72 0.82
C CYS A 20 3.95 0.27 1.18
N SER A 21 3.71 1.57 1.07
CA SER A 21 4.71 2.58 1.46
C SER A 21 4.95 2.62 2.96
N ARG A 22 3.92 2.44 3.80
CA ARG A 22 4.06 2.38 5.27
C ARG A 22 4.84 1.14 5.66
N LEU A 23 4.49 -0.02 5.11
CA LEU A 23 5.22 -1.27 5.34
C LEU A 23 6.70 -1.13 4.95
N ARG A 24 7.00 -0.59 3.75
CA ARG A 24 8.39 -0.40 3.29
C ARG A 24 9.21 0.50 4.21
N LYS A 25 8.61 1.52 4.81
CA LYS A 25 9.30 2.39 5.79
C LYS A 25 9.65 1.63 7.06
N VAL A 26 8.78 0.73 7.52
CA VAL A 26 9.06 -0.15 8.67
C VAL A 26 10.14 -1.17 8.31
N GLN A 27 10.04 -1.82 7.14
CA GLN A 27 11.06 -2.75 6.65
C GLN A 27 12.42 -2.11 6.42
N ALA A 28 12.48 -0.81 6.10
CA ALA A 28 13.74 -0.07 5.96
C ALA A 28 14.54 -0.01 7.26
N LEU A 29 13.88 -0.11 8.42
CA LEU A 29 14.56 -0.20 9.73
C LEU A 29 15.35 -1.51 9.91
N LEU A 30 15.02 -2.53 9.11
CA LEU A 30 15.66 -3.85 9.15
C LEU A 30 16.82 -3.99 8.14
N LYS A 31 16.97 -3.02 7.23
CA LYS A 31 17.97 -3.04 6.15
C LYS A 31 19.22 -2.22 6.45
N ASP A 32 19.39 -1.74 7.69
CA ASP A 32 20.52 -0.91 8.07
C ASP A 32 21.76 -1.79 8.30
N ASP A 33 22.89 -1.47 7.65
CA ASP A 33 24.13 -2.28 7.59
C ASP A 33 24.88 -2.41 8.95
N GLY A 34 24.26 -1.98 10.06
CA GLY A 34 24.79 -2.13 11.40
C GLY A 34 24.47 -3.52 11.98
N SER A 35 25.42 -4.13 12.70
CA SER A 35 25.26 -5.45 13.38
C SER A 35 24.23 -5.48 14.52
N THR A 36 23.31 -4.52 14.56
CA THR A 36 22.32 -4.27 15.62
C THR A 36 20.88 -4.27 15.10
N ALA A 37 20.65 -4.33 13.78
CA ALA A 37 19.31 -4.41 13.22
C ALA A 37 18.69 -5.80 13.52
N PRO A 38 17.42 -5.87 13.93
CA PRO A 38 16.74 -7.15 14.11
C PRO A 38 16.36 -7.78 12.76
N ASP A 39 16.23 -9.11 12.73
CA ASP A 39 15.85 -9.88 11.54
C ASP A 39 14.37 -9.64 11.17
N GLY A 40 13.54 -9.34 12.18
CA GLY A 40 12.15 -8.97 11.99
C GLY A 40 11.56 -8.23 13.19
N ILE A 41 10.42 -7.56 12.97
CA ILE A 41 9.65 -6.86 14.01
C ILE A 41 8.40 -7.67 14.30
N LEU A 42 8.25 -8.12 15.55
CA LEU A 42 7.09 -8.87 16.02
C LEU A 42 6.06 -7.91 16.66
N CYS A 43 4.83 -7.95 16.17
CA CYS A 43 3.71 -7.16 16.63
C CYS A 43 2.53 -8.10 16.90
N SER A 44 2.25 -8.38 18.16
CA SER A 44 1.09 -9.16 18.60
C SER A 44 0.08 -8.22 19.24
N LEU A 45 -1.20 -8.35 18.89
CA LEU A 45 -2.28 -7.53 19.44
C LEU A 45 -3.02 -8.26 20.57
N GLY A 46 -3.94 -7.55 21.23
CA GLY A 46 -4.85 -8.13 22.22
C GLY A 46 -4.19 -8.78 23.44
N ILE A 47 -4.88 -9.78 23.96
CA ILE A 47 -4.50 -10.52 25.17
C ILE A 47 -3.14 -11.22 25.04
N ASP A 48 -2.76 -11.64 23.84
CA ASP A 48 -1.52 -12.37 23.55
C ASP A 48 -0.25 -11.56 23.85
N SER A 49 -0.35 -10.23 23.76
CA SER A 49 0.71 -9.29 24.15
C SER A 49 0.46 -8.60 25.50
N ARG A 50 -0.58 -9.02 26.23
CA ARG A 50 -1.15 -8.30 27.38
C ARG A 50 -1.53 -6.85 27.04
N TYR A 51 -2.16 -6.66 25.89
CA TYR A 51 -2.60 -5.36 25.39
C TYR A 51 -1.45 -4.35 25.27
N ASN A 52 -0.34 -4.78 24.67
CA ASN A 52 0.82 -3.91 24.51
C ASN A 52 0.51 -2.72 23.59
N GLN A 53 0.61 -1.51 24.14
CA GLN A 53 0.25 -0.28 23.41
C GLN A 53 1.17 0.03 22.23
N GLY A 54 2.44 -0.37 22.28
CA GLY A 54 3.38 -0.16 21.19
C GLY A 54 3.05 -1.03 19.96
N CYS A 55 2.64 -2.28 20.19
CA CYS A 55 2.06 -3.15 19.15
C CYS A 55 0.78 -2.53 18.55
N SER A 56 -0.16 -2.07 19.38
CA SER A 56 -1.39 -1.43 18.91
C SER A 56 -1.12 -0.15 18.10
N GLU A 57 -0.08 0.63 18.45
CA GLU A 57 0.33 1.81 17.69
C GLU A 57 0.92 1.44 16.32
N LEU A 58 1.75 0.39 16.24
CA LEU A 58 2.28 -0.12 14.97
C LEU A 58 1.16 -0.66 14.07
N ALA A 59 0.25 -1.47 14.62
CA ALA A 59 -0.89 -1.97 13.86
C ALA A 59 -1.79 -0.81 13.40
N SER A 60 -2.09 0.15 14.27
CA SER A 60 -2.83 1.36 13.89
C SER A 60 -2.15 2.14 12.76
N TYR A 61 -0.82 2.20 12.75
CA TYR A 61 -0.07 2.80 11.65
C TYR A 61 -0.24 2.00 10.35
N LEU A 62 -0.11 0.67 10.36
CA LEU A 62 -0.24 -0.15 9.16
C LEU A 62 -1.67 -0.19 8.60
N PHE A 63 -2.68 -0.28 9.48
CA PHE A 63 -4.11 -0.43 9.14
C PHE A 63 -4.89 0.88 9.20
N PHE A 64 -4.24 2.01 8.98
CA PHE A 64 -4.87 3.33 8.80
C PHE A 64 -5.77 3.77 9.97
N GLY A 65 -5.40 3.39 11.19
CA GLY A 65 -6.08 3.76 12.41
C GLY A 65 -7.12 2.75 12.92
N LEU A 66 -7.27 1.59 12.27
CA LEU A 66 -8.23 0.54 12.65
C LEU A 66 -8.16 0.14 14.13
N TYR A 67 -6.94 0.10 14.69
CA TYR A 67 -6.67 -0.31 16.08
C TYR A 67 -6.50 0.86 17.05
N LYS A 68 -6.97 2.07 16.71
CA LYS A 68 -6.98 3.19 17.65
C LYS A 68 -8.15 3.03 18.62
N HIS A 69 -7.89 3.10 19.92
CA HIS A 69 -8.95 3.29 20.92
C HIS A 69 -9.78 4.53 20.55
N ASN A 70 -11.08 4.32 20.32
CA ASN A 70 -12.12 5.29 19.91
C ASN A 70 -12.38 5.42 18.38
N GLN A 71 -12.79 4.36 17.69
CA GLN A 71 -13.36 4.49 16.33
C GLN A 71 -14.82 4.04 16.20
N GLU A 72 -15.64 4.96 15.69
CA GLU A 72 -17.02 4.77 15.18
C GLU A 72 -17.09 3.93 13.87
N GLN A 73 -15.98 3.33 13.41
CA GLN A 73 -15.87 2.66 12.10
C GLN A 73 -16.01 1.14 12.15
N ILE A 74 -15.98 0.55 13.34
CA ILE A 74 -16.26 -0.87 13.55
C ILE A 74 -17.76 -0.96 13.87
N PRO A 75 -18.53 -1.88 13.24
CA PRO A 75 -19.91 -2.10 13.65
C PRO A 75 -19.98 -2.33 15.16
N GLU A 76 -20.90 -1.66 15.87
CA GLU A 76 -21.05 -1.77 17.34
C GLU A 76 -21.20 -3.22 17.85
N ASP A 77 -21.54 -4.16 16.96
CA ASP A 77 -21.71 -5.59 17.24
C ASP A 77 -20.42 -6.44 17.13
N PHE A 78 -19.26 -5.87 16.81
CA PHE A 78 -18.01 -6.66 16.67
C PHE A 78 -17.18 -6.65 17.96
N PRO A 79 -16.91 -7.81 18.60
CA PRO A 79 -16.11 -7.85 19.82
C PRO A 79 -14.66 -7.42 19.53
N GLU A 80 -14.16 -6.42 20.25
CA GLU A 80 -12.77 -5.95 20.12
C GLU A 80 -11.76 -7.10 20.32
N GLU A 81 -12.07 -8.04 21.21
CA GLU A 81 -11.26 -9.23 21.49
C GLU A 81 -11.04 -10.11 20.25
N VAL A 82 -12.03 -10.18 19.35
CA VAL A 82 -11.94 -10.97 18.10
C VAL A 82 -11.15 -10.21 17.02
N LEU A 83 -11.20 -8.88 17.04
CA LEU A 83 -10.43 -8.05 16.10
C LEU A 83 -8.93 -8.03 16.43
N ASP A 84 -8.62 -8.11 17.72
CA ASP A 84 -7.28 -8.03 18.27
C ASP A 84 -6.50 -9.37 18.24
N ASP A 85 -7.14 -10.49 17.86
CA ASP A 85 -6.49 -11.80 17.66
C ASP A 85 -5.71 -11.81 16.32
N VAL A 86 -4.58 -11.08 16.32
CA VAL A 86 -3.71 -10.84 15.16
C VAL A 86 -2.25 -10.82 15.60
N ILE A 87 -1.40 -11.55 14.86
CA ILE A 87 0.05 -11.56 15.03
C ILE A 87 0.71 -11.21 13.70
N ILE A 88 1.62 -10.24 13.73
CA ILE A 88 2.33 -9.76 12.55
C ILE A 88 3.83 -9.88 12.79
N LEU A 89 4.53 -10.52 11.87
CA LEU A 89 5.99 -10.53 11.83
C LEU A 89 6.46 -9.92 10.52
N ILE A 90 7.08 -8.74 10.62
CA ILE A 90 7.59 -7.98 9.47
C ILE A 90 9.08 -8.27 9.33
N LYS A 91 9.48 -8.87 8.21
CA LYS A 91 10.88 -9.12 7.83
C LYS A 91 11.32 -8.18 6.71
N ALA A 92 12.61 -8.15 6.39
CA ALA A 92 13.16 -7.26 5.37
C ALA A 92 12.54 -7.44 3.97
N GLU A 93 12.19 -8.68 3.60
CA GLU A 93 11.66 -9.04 2.27
C GLU A 93 10.29 -9.75 2.30
N SER A 94 9.78 -10.13 3.47
CA SER A 94 8.49 -10.83 3.62
C SER A 94 7.71 -10.36 4.84
N VAL A 95 6.42 -10.67 4.88
CA VAL A 95 5.55 -10.39 6.02
C VAL A 95 4.71 -11.61 6.32
N HIS A 96 4.69 -12.02 7.59
CA HIS A 96 3.81 -13.06 8.07
C HIS A 96 2.68 -12.42 8.87
N LEU A 97 1.45 -12.83 8.60
CA LEU A 97 0.26 -12.35 9.28
C LEU A 97 -0.58 -13.56 9.70
N TYR A 98 -0.75 -13.74 11.00
CA TYR A 98 -1.80 -14.59 11.56
C TYR A 98 -3.04 -13.74 11.82
N CYS A 99 -4.19 -14.30 11.46
CA CYS A 99 -5.48 -13.67 11.64
C CYS A 99 -6.56 -14.76 11.68
N ASN A 100 -7.64 -14.52 12.42
CA ASN A 100 -8.77 -15.44 12.48
C ASN A 100 -9.69 -15.28 11.26
N PRO A 101 -10.57 -16.25 10.98
CA PRO A 101 -11.45 -16.19 9.80
C PRO A 101 -12.38 -14.97 9.80
N VAL A 102 -12.69 -14.43 10.98
CA VAL A 102 -13.63 -13.33 11.18
C VAL A 102 -12.99 -11.99 10.80
N ASN A 103 -11.80 -11.71 11.34
CA ASN A 103 -11.03 -10.48 11.08
C ASN A 103 -10.35 -10.49 9.70
N TYR A 104 -10.14 -11.66 9.09
CA TYR A 104 -9.54 -11.85 7.76
C TYR A 104 -10.12 -10.89 6.70
N SER A 105 -11.45 -10.80 6.61
CA SER A 105 -12.13 -9.99 5.59
C SER A 105 -11.88 -8.47 5.76
N TYR A 106 -11.69 -8.01 6.99
CA TYR A 106 -11.41 -6.61 7.32
C TYR A 106 -9.95 -6.23 7.10
N LEU A 107 -9.02 -7.18 7.28
CA LEU A 107 -7.59 -6.97 7.09
C LEU A 107 -7.18 -7.01 5.60
N LEU A 108 -7.86 -7.84 4.80
CA LEU A 108 -7.54 -8.05 3.38
C LEU A 108 -7.33 -6.77 2.56
N PRO A 109 -8.20 -5.74 2.62
CA PRO A 109 -8.01 -4.50 1.86
C PRO A 109 -6.67 -3.79 2.13
N TYR A 110 -6.10 -3.99 3.32
CA TYR A 110 -4.85 -3.36 3.72
C TYR A 110 -3.63 -4.20 3.32
N VAL A 111 -3.72 -5.52 3.43
CA VAL A 111 -2.55 -6.42 3.34
C VAL A 111 -2.42 -7.14 2.01
N SER A 112 -3.49 -7.32 1.23
CA SER A 112 -3.47 -8.15 0.01
C SER A 112 -2.51 -7.68 -1.09
N HIS A 113 -1.99 -6.46 -0.97
CA HIS A 113 -1.03 -5.84 -1.87
C HIS A 113 0.42 -5.91 -1.34
N TRP A 114 0.63 -6.42 -0.13
CA TRP A 114 1.96 -6.60 0.44
C TRP A 114 2.71 -7.70 -0.29
N ARG A 115 4.01 -7.47 -0.49
CA ARG A 115 4.87 -8.43 -1.18
C ARG A 115 5.31 -9.54 -0.24
N ASN A 116 5.43 -10.74 -0.77
CA ASN A 116 5.78 -11.95 -0.03
C ASN A 116 4.98 -12.08 1.27
N LEU A 117 3.65 -11.85 1.17
CA LEU A 117 2.73 -12.00 2.29
C LEU A 117 2.43 -13.48 2.53
N HIS A 118 2.69 -13.94 3.75
CA HIS A 118 2.30 -15.26 4.25
C HIS A 118 1.11 -15.11 5.20
N LEU A 119 -0.08 -15.52 4.75
CA LEU A 119 -1.32 -15.50 5.53
C LEU A 119 -1.52 -16.82 6.25
N HIS A 120 -1.51 -16.78 7.58
CA HIS A 120 -1.80 -17.90 8.48
C HIS A 120 -3.22 -17.72 8.99
N CYS A 121 -4.19 -18.31 8.29
CA CYS A 121 -5.61 -18.21 8.64
C CYS A 121 -6.28 -19.56 8.42
N MET A 122 -6.98 -20.04 9.44
CA MET A 122 -7.73 -21.28 9.38
C MET A 122 -9.05 -21.11 8.61
N ASN A 123 -9.73 -22.21 8.30
CA ASN A 123 -11.04 -22.17 7.65
C ASN A 123 -12.14 -21.89 8.69
N GLU A 124 -13.30 -21.36 8.28
CA GLU A 124 -14.40 -21.07 9.21
C GLU A 124 -14.88 -22.34 9.94
N THR A 125 -14.98 -23.45 9.23
CA THR A 125 -15.46 -24.73 9.79
C THR A 125 -14.48 -25.36 10.78
N GLU A 126 -13.18 -25.15 10.59
CA GLU A 126 -12.14 -25.69 11.47
C GLU A 126 -11.96 -24.80 12.70
N TYR A 127 -12.30 -23.51 12.59
CA TYR A 127 -12.21 -22.53 13.67
C TYR A 127 -13.33 -22.66 14.71
N GLU A 128 -14.35 -23.46 14.43
CA GLU A 128 -15.35 -23.84 15.44
C GLU A 128 -14.75 -24.69 16.58
N ASP A 129 -13.61 -25.35 16.33
CA ASP A 129 -12.84 -26.07 17.34
C ASP A 129 -11.81 -25.14 17.99
N GLU A 130 -12.10 -24.69 19.22
CA GLU A 130 -11.25 -23.77 19.98
C GLU A 130 -9.86 -24.37 20.28
N GLU A 131 -9.75 -25.67 20.56
CA GLU A 131 -8.48 -26.31 20.85
C GLU A 131 -7.60 -26.34 19.59
N ALA A 132 -8.18 -26.75 18.46
CA ALA A 132 -7.48 -26.76 17.17
C ALA A 132 -7.09 -25.33 16.73
N ALA A 133 -7.93 -24.32 16.99
CA ALA A 133 -7.63 -22.93 16.67
C ALA A 133 -6.43 -22.38 17.46
N GLU A 134 -6.36 -22.67 18.76
CA GLU A 134 -5.23 -22.28 19.61
C GLU A 134 -3.93 -23.01 19.22
N GLU A 135 -4.00 -24.32 18.94
CA GLU A 135 -2.85 -25.08 18.42
C GLU A 135 -2.34 -24.54 17.07
N PHE A 136 -3.26 -24.18 16.17
CA PHE A 136 -2.92 -23.59 14.88
C PHE A 136 -2.25 -22.21 15.05
N LYS A 137 -2.72 -21.38 15.97
CA LYS A 137 -2.11 -20.08 16.29
C LYS A 137 -0.68 -20.24 16.80
N ILE A 138 -0.45 -21.16 17.74
CA ILE A 138 0.88 -21.42 18.33
C ILE A 138 1.83 -21.97 17.26
N SER A 139 1.40 -22.96 16.47
CA SER A 139 2.22 -23.54 15.40
C SER A 139 2.54 -22.53 14.29
N SER A 140 1.57 -21.67 13.94
CA SER A 140 1.78 -20.53 13.05
C SER A 140 2.86 -19.60 13.60
N PHE A 141 2.75 -19.20 14.87
CA PHE A 141 3.74 -18.34 15.53
C PHE A 141 5.15 -18.95 15.52
N VAL A 142 5.29 -20.24 15.85
CA VAL A 142 6.57 -20.97 15.79
C VAL A 142 7.16 -20.93 14.38
N SER A 143 6.34 -21.19 13.36
CA SER A 143 6.78 -21.15 11.95
C SER A 143 7.18 -19.74 11.50
N MET A 144 6.57 -18.69 12.04
CA MET A 144 6.94 -17.31 11.69
C MET A 144 8.35 -16.94 12.14
N VAL A 145 8.73 -17.36 13.35
CA VAL A 145 9.99 -16.94 14.01
C VAL A 145 11.17 -17.89 13.78
N GLU A 146 10.95 -19.05 13.14
CA GLU A 146 11.91 -20.16 13.03
C GLU A 146 13.27 -19.75 12.43
N ASP A 147 13.26 -18.87 11.44
CA ASP A 147 14.40 -18.35 10.68
C ASP A 147 15.00 -17.05 11.26
N CYS A 148 14.49 -16.57 12.40
CA CYS A 148 14.99 -15.38 13.08
C CYS A 148 16.04 -15.73 14.14
N THR A 149 16.96 -14.81 14.41
CA THR A 149 17.90 -14.88 15.54
C THR A 149 17.74 -13.68 16.48
N CYS A 150 17.39 -12.52 15.93
CA CYS A 150 17.13 -11.29 16.66
C CYS A 150 15.77 -10.71 16.24
N ILE A 151 14.91 -10.42 17.22
CA ILE A 151 13.55 -9.93 16.99
C ILE A 151 13.38 -8.56 17.67
N GLY A 152 12.89 -7.60 16.89
CA GLY A 152 12.51 -6.27 17.36
C GLY A 152 11.10 -6.27 17.93
N ILE A 153 10.89 -5.63 19.07
CA ILE A 153 9.59 -5.49 19.73
C ILE A 153 9.25 -4.00 19.85
N PRO A 154 8.07 -3.55 19.35
CA PRO A 154 7.57 -2.21 19.62
C PRO A 154 6.99 -2.17 21.05
N TYR A 155 7.87 -2.11 22.05
CA TYR A 155 7.48 -2.27 23.46
C TYR A 155 6.69 -1.09 24.02
N SER A 156 7.04 0.13 23.62
CA SER A 156 6.53 1.39 24.16
C SER A 156 5.72 2.18 23.13
N SER A 157 4.67 2.86 23.58
CA SER A 157 3.91 3.82 22.76
C SER A 157 4.49 5.23 22.90
N GLN A 158 4.22 6.11 21.93
CA GLN A 158 4.68 7.51 21.98
C GLN A 158 4.18 8.28 23.21
N SER A 159 3.00 7.93 23.73
CA SER A 159 2.41 8.59 24.91
C SER A 159 2.89 7.99 26.23
N HIS A 160 3.33 6.73 26.23
CA HIS A 160 3.76 6.00 27.42
C HIS A 160 5.07 5.25 27.16
N ALA A 161 6.18 5.97 27.27
CA ALA A 161 7.51 5.38 27.23
C ALA A 161 7.74 4.52 28.49
N GLN A 162 7.99 3.23 28.31
CA GLN A 162 8.29 2.28 29.37
C GLN A 162 9.73 1.81 29.24
N LYS A 163 10.35 1.45 30.37
CA LYS A 163 11.68 0.83 30.35
C LYS A 163 11.56 -0.58 29.77
N PHE A 164 12.33 -0.87 28.73
CA PHE A 164 12.34 -2.20 28.11
C PHE A 164 12.74 -3.28 29.11
N ASP A 165 11.85 -4.24 29.35
CA ASP A 165 12.07 -5.38 30.24
C ASP A 165 11.78 -6.68 29.51
N VAL A 166 12.85 -7.41 29.18
CA VAL A 166 12.81 -8.69 28.47
C VAL A 166 12.05 -9.75 29.28
N PHE A 167 12.11 -9.73 30.61
CA PHE A 167 11.41 -10.71 31.44
C PHE A 167 9.90 -10.50 31.46
N MET A 168 9.44 -9.27 31.17
CA MET A 168 8.01 -9.00 31.01
C MET A 168 7.46 -9.56 29.69
N LEU A 169 8.31 -9.70 28.66
CA LEU A 169 7.94 -10.35 27.40
C LEU A 169 7.73 -11.85 27.58
N GLU A 170 8.55 -12.53 28.39
CA GLU A 170 8.34 -13.95 28.75
C GLU A 170 7.02 -14.22 29.49
N LYS A 171 6.31 -13.18 29.92
CA LYS A 171 4.99 -13.29 30.53
C LYS A 171 3.85 -13.13 29.53
N TRP A 172 4.13 -12.80 28.27
CA TRP A 172 3.13 -12.70 27.21
C TRP A 172 2.56 -14.09 26.92
N PRO A 173 1.22 -14.28 26.89
CA PRO A 173 0.62 -15.59 26.67
C PRO A 173 1.16 -16.32 25.42
N ILE A 174 1.32 -15.63 24.29
CA ILE A 174 1.84 -16.25 23.06
C ILE A 174 3.32 -16.68 23.19
N ILE A 175 4.12 -15.92 23.93
CA ILE A 175 5.52 -16.26 24.20
C ILE A 175 5.62 -17.42 25.19
N GLN A 176 4.72 -17.50 26.17
CA GLN A 176 4.62 -18.66 27.06
C GLN A 176 4.18 -19.92 26.32
N ALA A 177 3.24 -19.78 25.38
CA ALA A 177 2.77 -20.88 24.56
C ALA A 177 3.86 -21.47 23.66
N PHE A 178 4.84 -20.66 23.23
CA PHE A 178 6.01 -21.13 22.49
C PHE A 178 6.82 -22.19 23.25
N ALA A 179 6.86 -22.10 24.58
CA ALA A 179 7.61 -23.02 25.43
C ALA A 179 6.90 -24.36 25.69
N LEU A 180 5.63 -24.50 25.28
CA LEU A 180 4.85 -25.73 25.48
C LEU A 180 5.46 -26.91 24.72
N GLU A 181 5.70 -28.02 25.42
CA GLU A 181 6.21 -29.25 24.80
C GLU A 181 5.12 -29.91 23.95
N GLY A 182 5.46 -30.28 22.71
CA GLY A 182 4.57 -30.98 21.77
C GLY A 182 4.02 -30.08 20.66
N ILE A 183 3.49 -28.90 21.01
CA ILE A 183 2.90 -27.94 20.06
C ILE A 183 3.87 -26.77 19.79
N GLY A 184 4.53 -26.27 20.84
CA GLY A 184 5.54 -25.22 20.76
C GLY A 184 6.92 -25.75 20.35
N ALA A 185 7.88 -24.85 20.19
CA ALA A 185 9.26 -25.24 19.87
C ALA A 185 10.03 -25.78 21.08
N GLY A 186 9.49 -25.61 22.29
CA GLY A 186 10.11 -25.99 23.56
C GLY A 186 11.19 -25.00 24.03
N GLY A 187 11.27 -24.83 25.35
CA GLY A 187 12.24 -23.92 25.99
C GLY A 187 11.82 -22.44 25.97
N PHE A 188 12.53 -21.62 26.74
CA PHE A 188 12.23 -20.18 26.86
C PHE A 188 12.55 -19.43 25.56
N PHE A 189 11.66 -18.53 25.16
CA PHE A 189 11.77 -17.78 23.92
C PHE A 189 13.04 -16.92 23.88
N THR A 190 13.36 -16.24 24.98
CA THR A 190 14.53 -15.37 25.15
C THR A 190 15.85 -16.14 25.24
N MET A 191 15.81 -17.46 25.47
CA MET A 191 17.00 -18.30 25.34
C MET A 191 17.34 -18.61 23.88
N LYS A 192 16.31 -18.63 23.01
CA LYS A 192 16.47 -18.93 21.58
C LYS A 192 16.67 -17.68 20.73
N TYR A 193 15.96 -16.59 21.03
CA TYR A 193 15.98 -15.35 20.25
C TYR A 193 16.41 -14.15 21.08
N LYS A 194 17.25 -13.28 20.49
CA LYS A 194 17.65 -12.01 21.08
C LYS A 194 16.57 -10.94 20.85
N LEU A 195 16.04 -10.35 21.91
CA LEU A 195 14.99 -9.33 21.82
C LEU A 195 15.55 -7.91 21.95
N VAL A 196 15.10 -7.00 21.09
CA VAL A 196 15.53 -5.59 21.06
C VAL A 196 14.32 -4.67 20.98
N ASP A 197 14.36 -3.53 21.68
CA ASP A 197 13.32 -2.51 21.57
C ASP A 197 13.51 -1.67 20.29
N VAL A 198 12.47 -1.56 19.48
CA VAL A 198 12.45 -0.76 18.24
C VAL A 198 11.52 0.46 18.32
N SER A 199 10.95 0.74 19.49
CA SER A 199 9.91 1.77 19.68
C SER A 199 10.35 3.15 19.20
N GLU A 200 11.54 3.61 19.59
CA GLU A 200 12.04 4.95 19.24
C GLU A 200 12.22 5.14 17.72
N GLN A 201 12.74 4.12 17.04
CA GLN A 201 12.92 4.11 15.58
C GLN A 201 11.58 4.15 14.84
N LEU A 202 10.59 3.42 15.36
CA LEU A 202 9.23 3.42 14.83
C LEU A 202 8.54 4.78 15.04
N TRP A 203 8.77 5.44 16.18
CA TRP A 203 8.19 6.76 16.43
C TRP A 203 8.65 7.81 15.41
N GLN A 204 9.92 7.77 15.00
CA GLN A 204 10.45 8.62 13.92
C GLN A 204 9.75 8.33 12.58
N THR A 205 9.29 7.10 12.37
CA THR A 205 8.53 6.70 11.18
C THR A 205 7.10 7.22 11.22
N TYR A 206 6.42 7.12 12.37
CA TYR A 206 5.03 7.56 12.56
C TYR A 206 4.85 9.08 12.48
N THR A 207 5.86 9.85 12.85
CA THR A 207 5.80 11.33 12.84
C THR A 207 5.82 11.92 11.44
N ARG A 208 6.25 11.16 10.43
CA ARG A 208 6.28 11.60 9.03
C ARG A 208 4.86 11.67 8.46
N LEU A 209 4.55 12.82 7.88
CA LEU A 209 3.29 13.09 7.23
C LEU A 209 3.20 12.27 5.92
N ASP A 210 2.12 11.51 5.80
CA ASP A 210 1.78 10.70 4.63
C ASP A 210 0.32 10.98 4.20
N PRO A 211 -0.15 10.50 3.03
CA PRO A 211 -1.47 10.88 2.53
C PRO A 211 -2.63 10.57 3.47
N VAL A 212 -2.60 9.44 4.18
CA VAL A 212 -3.64 9.08 5.16
C VAL A 212 -3.57 9.98 6.39
N SER A 213 -2.37 10.26 6.87
CA SER A 213 -2.12 11.21 7.96
C SER A 213 -2.59 12.62 7.59
N LEU A 214 -2.31 13.06 6.36
CA LEU A 214 -2.73 14.35 5.82
C LEU A 214 -4.25 14.43 5.71
N ASP A 215 -4.89 13.36 5.22
CA ASP A 215 -6.35 13.31 5.13
C ASP A 215 -7.00 13.43 6.51
N CYS A 216 -6.54 12.69 7.52
CA CYS A 216 -7.01 12.87 8.89
C CYS A 216 -6.78 14.32 9.40
N LEU A 217 -5.62 14.91 9.09
CA LEU A 217 -5.31 16.29 9.49
C LEU A 217 -6.29 17.29 8.88
N LEU A 218 -6.64 17.12 7.60
CA LEU A 218 -7.55 18.03 6.88
C LEU A 218 -9.03 17.77 7.24
N SER A 219 -9.40 16.51 7.41
CA SER A 219 -10.79 16.07 7.54
C SER A 219 -11.32 16.08 8.97
N GLU A 220 -10.43 16.01 9.98
CA GLU A 220 -10.79 15.95 11.42
C GLU A 220 -10.14 17.11 12.19
N ASP A 221 -8.80 17.16 12.21
CA ASP A 221 -8.06 18.10 13.06
C ASP A 221 -8.29 19.56 12.65
N LEU A 222 -8.17 19.87 11.35
CA LEU A 222 -8.32 21.22 10.82
C LEU A 222 -9.73 21.77 11.04
N LEU A 223 -10.77 20.95 10.83
CA LEU A 223 -12.15 21.37 11.06
C LEU A 223 -12.42 21.67 12.53
N THR A 224 -11.90 20.83 13.43
CA THR A 224 -12.03 21.04 14.87
C THR A 224 -11.27 22.30 15.31
N PHE A 225 -10.10 22.55 14.71
CA PHE A 225 -9.27 23.73 14.93
C PHE A 225 -9.96 25.01 14.43
N GLU A 226 -10.47 25.04 13.20
CA GLU A 226 -11.21 26.18 12.62
C GLU A 226 -12.48 26.49 13.41
N ARG A 227 -13.17 25.46 13.91
CA ARG A 227 -14.35 25.65 14.76
C ARG A 227 -14.03 26.48 16.00
N GLN A 228 -12.84 26.37 16.58
CA GLN A 228 -12.47 27.17 17.76
C GLN A 228 -12.39 28.66 17.44
N TRP A 229 -11.88 29.02 16.26
CA TRP A 229 -11.87 30.41 15.79
C TRP A 229 -13.28 30.92 15.58
N SER A 230 -14.15 30.13 14.94
CA SER A 230 -15.56 30.49 14.77
C SER A 230 -16.28 30.66 16.10
N CYS A 231 -16.04 29.78 17.09
CA CYS A 231 -16.59 29.92 18.43
C CYS A 231 -16.17 31.23 19.10
N LEU A 232 -14.87 31.57 19.04
CA LEU A 232 -14.34 32.82 19.61
C LEU A 232 -14.95 34.07 18.96
N PHE A 233 -15.13 34.09 17.63
CA PHE A 233 -15.78 35.23 16.98
C PHE A 233 -17.27 35.29 17.25
N SER A 234 -17.95 34.13 17.30
CA SER A 234 -19.37 34.09 17.62
C SER A 234 -19.67 34.59 19.03
N SER A 235 -18.78 34.36 20.01
CA SER A 235 -18.96 34.91 21.36
C SER A 235 -18.78 36.42 21.38
N MET A 236 -17.83 36.97 20.62
CA MET A 236 -17.65 38.43 20.52
C MET A 236 -18.76 39.13 19.72
N ASP A 237 -19.32 38.49 18.68
CA ASP A 237 -20.39 39.05 17.86
C ASP A 237 -21.73 39.19 18.61
N ILE A 238 -21.92 38.43 19.70
CA ILE A 238 -23.09 38.53 20.58
C ILE A 238 -23.00 39.79 21.46
N GLU A 239 -21.79 40.29 21.74
CA GLU A 239 -21.57 41.38 22.68
C GLU A 239 -21.95 42.74 22.10
N THR A 240 -22.54 43.58 22.95
CA THR A 240 -22.83 44.98 22.62
C THR A 240 -21.55 45.82 22.68
N PRO A 241 -21.48 47.00 22.03
CA PRO A 241 -20.30 47.87 22.11
C PRO A 241 -19.88 48.28 23.53
N LEU A 242 -20.83 48.30 24.48
CA LEU A 242 -20.55 48.62 25.89
C LEU A 242 -20.02 47.39 26.65
N SER A 243 -20.59 46.20 26.41
CA SER A 243 -20.12 44.97 27.05
C SER A 243 -18.79 44.47 26.47
N MET A 244 -18.49 44.79 25.20
CA MET A 244 -17.20 44.53 24.57
C MET A 244 -16.03 45.19 25.32
N LEU A 245 -16.26 46.35 25.96
CA LEU A 245 -15.23 47.04 26.75
C LEU A 245 -14.93 46.33 28.09
N GLU A 246 -15.85 45.52 28.59
CA GLU A 246 -15.73 44.78 29.85
C GLU A 246 -15.16 43.37 29.66
N LEU A 247 -15.05 42.88 28.43
CA LEU A 247 -14.47 41.58 28.12
C LEU A 247 -13.04 41.49 28.64
N SER A 248 -12.78 40.44 29.42
CA SER A 248 -11.44 40.07 29.88
C SER A 248 -10.74 39.17 28.86
N GLU A 249 -9.41 39.15 28.94
CA GLU A 249 -8.59 38.19 28.16
C GLU A 249 -8.98 36.74 28.48
N ALA A 250 -9.25 36.44 29.74
CA ALA A 250 -9.65 35.11 30.19
C ALA A 250 -11.00 34.64 29.62
N GLN A 251 -11.99 35.53 29.55
CA GLN A 251 -13.29 35.25 28.92
C GLN A 251 -13.15 35.01 27.42
N THR A 252 -12.34 35.85 26.75
CA THR A 252 -12.13 35.75 25.30
C THR A 252 -11.29 34.53 24.92
N ALA A 253 -10.36 34.12 25.79
CA ALA A 253 -9.51 32.94 25.59
C ALA A 253 -10.22 31.60 25.83
N GLU A 254 -11.43 31.58 26.38
CA GLU A 254 -12.10 30.36 26.83
C GLU A 254 -12.16 29.26 25.75
N PRO A 255 -12.58 29.53 24.48
CA PRO A 255 -12.68 28.48 23.48
C PRO A 255 -11.33 27.82 23.18
N PHE A 256 -10.26 28.62 23.10
CA PHE A 256 -8.91 28.12 22.86
C PHE A 256 -8.36 27.35 24.05
N ARG A 257 -8.61 27.85 25.26
CA ARG A 257 -8.13 27.25 26.51
C ARG A 257 -8.79 25.89 26.73
N THR A 258 -10.11 25.82 26.60
CA THR A 258 -10.88 24.58 26.80
C THR A 258 -10.50 23.54 25.75
N TYR A 259 -10.36 23.94 24.48
CA TYR A 259 -9.88 23.05 23.43
C TYR A 259 -8.48 22.48 23.72
N TYR A 260 -7.54 23.33 24.12
CA TYR A 260 -6.17 22.93 24.41
C TYR A 260 -6.06 22.06 25.67
N SER A 261 -6.73 22.44 26.77
CA SER A 261 -6.66 21.75 28.06
C SER A 261 -7.30 20.36 28.01
N HIS A 262 -8.51 20.23 27.45
CA HIS A 262 -9.14 18.91 27.26
C HIS A 262 -8.32 18.02 26.33
N GLY A 263 -7.71 18.61 25.30
CA GLY A 263 -6.80 17.91 24.41
C GLY A 263 -5.59 17.33 25.13
N LEU A 264 -4.93 18.11 26.00
CA LEU A 264 -3.78 17.67 26.78
C LEU A 264 -4.15 16.55 27.78
N ILE A 265 -5.24 16.73 28.54
CA ILE A 265 -5.73 15.73 29.50
C ILE A 265 -5.96 14.38 28.82
N SER A 266 -6.59 14.39 27.64
CA SER A 266 -6.86 13.16 26.88
C SER A 266 -5.63 12.51 26.23
N SER A 267 -4.44 13.10 26.35
CA SER A 267 -3.23 12.65 25.64
C SER A 267 -2.07 12.22 26.56
N ASN A 268 -2.17 12.42 27.88
CA ASN A 268 -1.09 12.18 28.85
C ASN A 268 0.25 12.87 28.48
N ILE A 269 0.22 13.90 27.61
CA ILE A 269 1.40 14.64 27.18
C ILE A 269 1.82 15.59 28.31
N THR A 270 3.00 15.38 28.88
CA THR A 270 3.62 16.21 29.93
C THR A 270 4.45 17.36 29.35
N ASP A 271 4.01 17.93 28.23
CA ASP A 271 4.79 18.99 27.60
C ASP A 271 4.53 20.35 28.28
N ASN A 272 5.57 20.83 28.96
CA ASN A 272 5.62 22.12 29.63
C ASN A 272 6.29 23.20 28.75
N SER A 273 6.47 22.96 27.44
CA SER A 273 7.08 23.95 26.56
C SER A 273 6.24 25.24 26.50
N LYS A 274 6.80 26.33 27.04
CA LYS A 274 6.14 27.66 27.06
C LYS A 274 5.87 28.21 25.66
N SER A 275 6.59 27.74 24.65
CA SER A 275 6.55 28.27 23.28
C SER A 275 5.28 27.93 22.50
N ARG A 276 4.48 26.95 22.96
CA ARG A 276 3.36 26.40 22.18
C ARG A 276 2.03 26.40 22.94
N GLN A 277 1.76 27.49 23.65
CA GLN A 277 0.51 27.66 24.38
C GLN A 277 -0.44 28.59 23.63
N PRO A 278 -1.76 28.40 23.74
CA PRO A 278 -2.72 29.38 23.25
C PRO A 278 -2.67 30.64 24.12
N PHE A 279 -2.80 31.81 23.52
CA PHE A 279 -2.87 33.08 24.24
C PHE A 279 -3.86 34.04 23.60
N VAL A 280 -4.41 34.91 24.44
CA VAL A 280 -5.21 36.08 24.05
C VAL A 280 -4.71 37.25 24.87
N LEU A 281 -4.21 38.28 24.19
CA LEU A 281 -3.62 39.46 24.83
C LEU A 281 -4.18 40.73 24.21
N PHE A 282 -4.48 41.73 25.03
CA PHE A 282 -5.06 43.00 24.59
C PHE A 282 -4.04 44.15 24.69
N GLY A 283 -3.99 44.98 23.64
CA GLY A 283 -3.27 46.25 23.65
C GLY A 283 -1.83 46.13 24.17
N ASN A 284 -1.51 46.86 25.22
CA ASN A 284 -0.18 46.97 25.81
C ASN A 284 0.27 45.70 26.52
N HIS A 285 -0.66 44.84 26.97
CA HIS A 285 -0.35 43.53 27.58
C HIS A 285 0.13 42.50 26.53
N SER A 286 0.39 42.95 25.30
CA SER A 286 1.11 42.18 24.27
C SER A 286 2.59 42.54 24.17
N ALA A 287 3.13 43.34 25.09
CA ALA A 287 4.55 43.68 25.13
C ALA A 287 5.42 42.42 25.29
N LYS A 288 6.71 42.51 24.91
CA LYS A 288 7.60 41.35 24.92
C LYS A 288 7.69 40.65 26.28
N GLU A 289 7.80 41.44 27.35
CA GLU A 289 7.89 40.92 28.72
C GLU A 289 6.64 40.16 29.14
N ASP A 290 5.45 40.64 28.76
CA ASP A 290 4.17 39.98 29.06
C ASP A 290 4.00 38.71 28.23
N LEU A 291 4.40 38.72 26.96
CA LEU A 291 4.34 37.55 26.08
C LEU A 291 5.27 36.43 26.56
N ASP A 292 6.48 36.77 27.04
CA ASP A 292 7.46 35.81 27.56
C ASP A 292 7.03 35.22 28.92
N ASN A 293 6.27 35.99 29.72
CA ASN A 293 5.79 35.58 31.04
C ASN A 293 4.36 35.01 31.04
N TYR A 294 3.66 35.07 29.91
CA TYR A 294 2.27 34.61 29.80
C TYR A 294 2.12 33.14 30.21
N CYS A 295 1.04 32.86 30.94
CA CYS A 295 0.70 31.52 31.38
C CYS A 295 -0.76 31.21 31.04
N PHE A 296 -0.97 30.30 30.09
CA PHE A 296 -2.32 29.91 29.67
C PHE A 296 -3.19 29.30 30.79
N THR A 297 -2.57 28.77 31.85
CA THR A 297 -3.25 28.21 33.02
C THR A 297 -3.92 29.29 33.87
N PHE A 298 -3.37 30.51 33.85
CA PHE A 298 -3.84 31.64 34.66
C PHE A 298 -3.99 32.90 33.79
N PRO A 299 -4.97 32.93 32.85
CA PRO A 299 -5.23 34.11 32.07
C PRO A 299 -5.77 35.24 32.97
N SER A 300 -5.46 36.48 32.60
CA SER A 300 -5.83 37.65 33.40
C SER A 300 -7.32 37.98 33.26
N GLU A 301 -8.04 38.02 34.39
CA GLU A 301 -9.38 38.59 34.47
C GLU A 301 -9.35 40.12 34.62
N GLY A 302 -8.21 40.68 35.05
CA GLY A 302 -8.04 42.12 35.28
C GLY A 302 -7.72 42.92 34.02
N HIS A 303 -7.18 42.26 32.99
CA HIS A 303 -6.87 42.86 31.69
C HIS A 303 -8.12 42.80 30.81
N GLN A 304 -8.80 43.94 30.70
CA GLN A 304 -10.03 44.13 29.95
C GLN A 304 -9.79 45.04 28.75
N VAL A 305 -10.67 44.99 27.76
CA VAL A 305 -10.55 45.86 26.57
C VAL A 305 -10.55 47.35 26.94
N ARG A 306 -11.17 47.77 28.05
CA ARG A 306 -11.21 49.17 28.51
C ARG A 306 -9.94 49.73 29.15
N ASN A 307 -9.05 48.88 29.69
CA ASN A 307 -7.92 49.30 30.55
C ASN A 307 -6.54 48.87 30.05
N THR A 308 -6.47 48.15 28.94
CA THR A 308 -5.23 47.58 28.36
C THR A 308 -4.62 48.42 27.24
N GLY A 309 -5.17 49.60 26.96
CA GLY A 309 -4.61 50.56 26.01
C GLY A 309 -3.56 51.50 26.63
N PRO A 310 -2.97 52.39 25.82
CA PRO A 310 -2.04 53.40 26.28
C PRO A 310 -2.66 54.24 27.41
N HIS A 311 -1.88 54.50 28.46
CA HIS A 311 -2.30 55.26 29.64
C HIS A 311 -3.53 54.70 30.37
N GLY A 312 -3.77 53.38 30.30
CA GLY A 312 -4.92 52.73 30.93
C GLY A 312 -6.25 52.99 30.20
N GLY A 313 -6.18 53.45 28.94
CA GLY A 313 -7.34 53.58 28.07
C GLY A 313 -7.75 52.25 27.43
N SER A 314 -8.64 52.32 26.43
CA SER A 314 -9.12 51.12 25.73
C SER A 314 -8.13 50.59 24.69
N ALA A 315 -7.94 49.27 24.67
CA ALA A 315 -7.11 48.57 23.69
C ALA A 315 -7.56 48.81 22.26
N LYS A 316 -6.59 48.92 21.35
CA LYS A 316 -6.81 49.14 19.91
C LYS A 316 -6.66 47.88 19.08
N HIS A 317 -6.08 46.83 19.65
CA HIS A 317 -5.85 45.57 18.97
C HIS A 317 -5.76 44.42 19.99
N MET A 318 -5.92 43.19 19.51
CA MET A 318 -5.74 41.96 20.26
C MET A 318 -4.88 40.98 19.49
N LEU A 319 -4.09 40.21 20.23
CA LEU A 319 -3.24 39.15 19.72
C LEU A 319 -3.86 37.82 20.12
N LEU A 320 -4.15 36.99 19.12
CA LEU A 320 -4.77 35.69 19.29
C LEU A 320 -3.83 34.61 18.77
N GLN A 321 -3.56 33.59 19.59
CA GLN A 321 -2.90 32.37 19.16
C GLN A 321 -3.73 31.15 19.55
N CYS A 322 -4.09 30.35 18.55
CA CYS A 322 -4.71 29.05 18.73
C CYS A 322 -3.71 27.95 18.39
N VAL A 323 -3.70 26.89 19.21
CA VAL A 323 -2.79 25.75 19.08
C VAL A 323 -3.58 24.47 19.17
N ALA A 324 -3.36 23.55 18.21
CA ALA A 324 -3.91 22.21 18.30
C ALA A 324 -3.13 21.36 19.32
N PRO A 325 -3.84 20.69 20.26
CA PRO A 325 -3.20 19.96 21.36
C PRO A 325 -2.47 18.69 20.88
N LYS A 326 -3.06 17.94 19.94
CA LYS A 326 -2.56 16.62 19.47
C LYS A 326 -1.88 16.64 18.10
N GLY A 327 -1.75 17.81 17.48
CA GLY A 327 -1.32 17.93 16.08
C GLY A 327 -0.45 19.17 15.86
N PRO A 328 0.16 19.32 14.68
CA PRO A 328 1.13 20.37 14.39
C PRO A 328 0.50 21.74 14.10
N LEU A 329 -0.84 21.83 14.01
CA LEU A 329 -1.53 23.07 13.67
C LEU A 329 -1.37 24.10 14.78
N ALA A 330 -0.90 25.28 14.40
CA ALA A 330 -0.99 26.47 15.22
C ALA A 330 -1.02 27.69 14.29
N CYS A 331 -1.78 28.70 14.69
CA CYS A 331 -1.77 29.98 13.99
C CYS A 331 -2.00 31.11 14.98
N ALA A 332 -1.37 32.24 14.67
CA ALA A 332 -1.45 33.46 15.44
C ALA A 332 -1.83 34.62 14.51
N ARG A 333 -2.70 35.49 14.99
CA ARG A 333 -3.30 36.58 14.24
C ARG A 333 -3.43 37.81 15.13
N THR A 334 -3.31 38.98 14.52
CA THR A 334 -3.62 40.26 15.16
C THR A 334 -4.95 40.78 14.63
N TYR A 335 -5.86 41.16 15.51
CA TYR A 335 -7.14 41.80 15.18
C TYR A 335 -7.22 43.18 15.79
N PHE A 336 -8.01 44.08 15.20
CA PHE A 336 -8.10 45.48 15.59
C PHE A 336 -9.48 45.81 16.16
N PHE A 337 -9.50 46.58 17.24
CA PHE A 337 -10.73 47.13 17.83
C PHE A 337 -10.98 48.53 17.27
N GLY A 338 -12.15 48.75 16.66
CA GLY A 338 -12.60 50.06 16.18
C GLY A 338 -13.03 50.08 14.70
N SER A 339 -13.65 51.19 14.27
CA SER A 339 -14.02 51.41 12.87
C SER A 339 -12.84 52.00 12.09
N THR A 340 -12.75 51.67 10.80
CA THR A 340 -11.74 52.16 9.84
C THR A 340 -11.73 53.68 9.64
N HIS A 341 -12.63 54.42 10.30
CA HIS A 341 -12.80 55.87 10.19
C HIS A 341 -12.00 56.68 11.23
N VAL A 342 -11.10 56.06 12.00
CA VAL A 342 -10.20 56.77 12.93
C VAL A 342 -8.81 56.98 12.28
N PRO A 343 -8.50 58.19 11.80
CA PRO A 343 -7.52 58.42 10.73
C PRO A 343 -6.03 58.37 11.11
N TYR A 344 -5.62 57.74 12.21
CA TYR A 344 -4.18 57.74 12.59
C TYR A 344 -3.66 56.45 13.25
N LEU A 345 -4.29 55.95 14.32
CA LEU A 345 -3.77 54.76 15.04
C LEU A 345 -4.13 53.43 14.35
N GLY A 346 -5.33 53.33 13.78
CA GLY A 346 -5.77 52.13 13.06
C GLY A 346 -5.00 51.92 11.75
N GLU A 347 -4.69 53.00 11.03
CA GLU A 347 -3.93 52.93 9.79
C GLU A 347 -2.46 52.53 10.03
N PHE A 348 -1.81 53.04 11.08
CA PHE A 348 -0.40 52.73 11.34
C PHE A 348 -0.17 51.26 11.76
N LEU A 349 -0.92 50.75 12.74
CA LEU A 349 -0.79 49.35 13.17
C LEU A 349 -1.24 48.36 12.08
N SER A 350 -2.28 48.70 11.30
CA SER A 350 -2.71 47.85 10.18
C SER A 350 -1.70 47.82 9.03
N GLN A 351 -0.98 48.92 8.77
CA GLN A 351 0.14 48.94 7.83
C GLN A 351 1.30 48.07 8.29
N ILE A 352 1.68 48.13 9.57
CA ILE A 352 2.71 47.25 10.14
C ILE A 352 2.28 45.79 10.01
N TYR A 353 1.05 45.47 10.38
CA TYR A 353 0.53 44.10 10.29
C TYR A 353 0.47 43.60 8.83
N SER A 354 0.05 44.45 7.89
CA SER A 354 0.08 44.14 6.45
C SER A 354 1.50 43.84 5.95
N ALA A 355 2.49 44.64 6.36
CA ALA A 355 3.89 44.39 6.03
C ALA A 355 4.40 43.08 6.66
N THR A 356 4.00 42.76 7.89
CA THR A 356 4.32 41.49 8.56
C THR A 356 3.74 40.30 7.80
N ILE A 357 2.48 40.36 7.34
CA ILE A 357 1.85 39.32 6.52
C ILE A 357 2.63 39.13 5.22
N GLN A 358 2.94 40.22 4.50
CA GLN A 358 3.69 40.16 3.25
C GLN A 358 5.09 39.57 3.44
N ALA A 359 5.77 39.92 4.54
CA ALA A 359 7.08 39.37 4.88
C ALA A 359 7.01 37.86 5.12
N VAL A 360 6.05 37.39 5.93
CA VAL A 360 5.88 35.95 6.19
C VAL A 360 5.54 35.18 4.91
N LEU A 361 4.58 35.66 4.11
CA LEU A 361 4.19 34.99 2.87
C LEU A 361 5.34 34.95 1.85
N ALA A 362 6.15 36.00 1.76
CA ALA A 362 7.34 36.00 0.93
C ALA A 362 8.45 35.09 1.48
N GLY A 363 8.58 35.02 2.80
CA GLY A 363 9.44 34.06 3.49
C GLY A 363 9.06 32.62 3.14
N ILE A 364 7.77 32.28 3.20
CA ILE A 364 7.25 30.96 2.80
C ILE A 364 7.59 30.65 1.33
N LYS A 365 7.38 31.61 0.42
CA LYS A 365 7.76 31.43 -1.00
C LYS A 365 9.26 31.25 -1.19
N CYS A 366 10.09 31.98 -0.45
CA CYS A 366 11.54 31.85 -0.49
C CYS A 366 11.99 30.49 0.06
N PHE A 367 11.32 30.03 1.11
CA PHE A 367 11.54 28.71 1.72
C PHE A 367 11.23 27.59 0.71
N ALA A 368 10.11 27.66 0.00
CA ALA A 368 9.74 26.66 -1.00
C ALA A 368 10.75 26.51 -2.14
N ILE A 369 11.57 27.54 -2.39
CA ILE A 369 12.60 27.50 -3.46
C ILE A 369 13.96 27.06 -2.92
N ASN A 370 14.32 27.50 -1.71
CA ASN A 370 15.70 27.39 -1.21
C ASN A 370 15.87 26.45 -0.01
N SER A 371 14.78 26.00 0.62
CA SER A 371 14.73 25.17 1.83
C SER A 371 15.68 25.62 2.95
N SER A 372 15.95 26.92 3.06
CA SER A 372 16.98 27.52 3.94
C SER A 372 16.40 28.64 4.79
N SER A 373 16.55 28.53 6.11
CA SER A 373 16.05 29.50 7.08
C SER A 373 16.75 30.87 7.00
N SER A 374 18.06 30.90 6.72
CA SER A 374 18.83 32.14 6.63
C SER A 374 18.40 33.03 5.46
N LYS A 375 18.14 32.44 4.29
CA LYS A 375 17.64 33.16 3.11
C LYS A 375 16.22 33.70 3.31
N VAL A 376 15.41 33.03 4.13
CA VAL A 376 14.05 33.46 4.48
C VAL A 376 14.10 34.73 5.33
N ASP A 377 14.95 34.76 6.36
CA ASP A 377 15.13 35.97 7.20
C ASP A 377 15.66 37.16 6.38
N GLU A 378 16.65 36.92 5.52
CA GLU A 378 17.21 37.97 4.64
C GLU A 378 16.15 38.54 3.68
N ARG A 379 15.34 37.66 3.05
CA ARG A 379 14.30 38.07 2.10
C ARG A 379 13.16 38.82 2.78
N SER A 380 12.74 38.37 3.96
CA SER A 380 11.71 39.03 4.77
C SER A 380 12.16 40.42 5.22
N ARG A 381 13.40 40.56 5.73
CA ARG A 381 13.99 41.85 6.09
C ARG A 381 14.16 42.78 4.89
N PHE A 382 14.48 42.25 3.70
CA PHE A 382 14.57 43.04 2.48
C PHE A 382 13.21 43.63 2.07
N LEU A 383 12.14 42.83 2.09
CA LEU A 383 10.80 43.30 1.72
C LEU A 383 10.28 44.36 2.68
N ILE A 384 10.51 44.19 3.97
CA ILE A 384 10.15 45.20 4.99
C ILE A 384 10.83 46.55 4.71
N LYS A 385 12.06 46.55 4.19
CA LYS A 385 12.76 47.78 3.79
C LYS A 385 12.19 48.43 2.52
N THR A 386 11.40 47.69 1.72
CA THR A 386 10.96 48.09 0.37
C THR A 386 9.47 48.49 0.34
N VAL A 387 8.67 48.09 1.34
CA VAL A 387 7.19 48.20 1.34
C VAL A 387 6.65 49.57 1.83
N SER A 388 7.47 50.62 1.94
CA SER A 388 7.02 51.88 2.59
C SER A 388 7.19 53.13 1.73
N SER A 389 6.19 54.01 1.75
CA SER A 389 6.31 55.41 1.32
C SER A 389 7.34 56.16 2.18
N VAL A 390 7.92 57.23 1.63
CA VAL A 390 9.16 57.88 2.11
C VAL A 390 9.10 58.34 3.58
N ASP A 391 7.92 58.69 4.11
CA ASP A 391 7.77 59.26 5.47
C ASP A 391 7.62 58.22 6.60
N VAL A 392 7.15 57.00 6.30
CA VAL A 392 6.95 55.91 7.29
C VAL A 392 8.24 55.10 7.53
N LEU A 393 9.24 55.32 6.68
CA LEU A 393 10.42 54.48 6.52
C LEU A 393 11.44 54.57 7.68
N LEU A 394 11.50 55.71 8.39
CA LEU A 394 12.38 55.90 9.56
C LEU A 394 11.84 55.23 10.82
N ILE A 395 10.52 55.27 11.02
CA ILE A 395 9.85 54.67 12.18
C ILE A 395 9.83 53.16 12.03
N LEU A 396 9.44 52.65 10.85
CA LEU A 396 9.46 51.21 10.58
C LEU A 396 10.87 50.61 10.72
N LYS A 397 11.93 51.31 10.29
CA LYS A 397 13.32 50.86 10.52
C LYS A 397 13.67 50.66 12.00
N ARG A 398 13.11 51.49 12.89
CA ARG A 398 13.33 51.43 14.35
C ARG A 398 12.42 50.40 15.04
N THR A 399 11.23 50.15 14.50
CA THR A 399 10.30 49.14 15.03
C THR A 399 10.69 47.73 14.58
N PHE A 400 11.12 47.55 13.33
CA PHE A 400 11.55 46.25 12.80
C PHE A 400 12.98 45.84 13.19
N SER A 401 13.75 46.67 13.89
CA SER A 401 14.98 46.19 14.55
C SER A 401 14.66 45.18 15.66
N ASN A 402 13.46 45.25 16.24
CA ASN A 402 12.99 44.37 17.30
C ASN A 402 12.18 43.19 16.78
N SER A 403 12.01 43.02 15.46
CA SER A 403 11.20 41.93 14.91
C SER A 403 11.97 40.60 14.87
N VAL A 404 11.30 39.53 15.26
CA VAL A 404 11.84 38.16 15.22
C VAL A 404 11.01 37.34 14.23
N LEU A 405 11.68 36.80 13.20
CA LEU A 405 11.11 35.82 12.29
C LEU A 405 11.53 34.43 12.75
N ASN A 406 10.56 33.60 13.11
CA ASN A 406 10.77 32.22 13.51
C ASN A 406 10.16 31.29 12.47
N LEU A 407 10.98 30.44 11.88
CA LEU A 407 10.53 29.30 11.09
C LEU A 407 10.80 28.03 11.89
N ALA A 408 9.73 27.35 12.28
CA ALA A 408 9.79 26.11 13.04
C ALA A 408 9.10 24.99 12.25
N VAL A 409 9.63 23.77 12.37
CA VAL A 409 8.96 22.58 11.86
C VAL A 409 8.43 21.78 13.02
N PHE A 410 7.14 21.49 12.96
CA PHE A 410 6.44 20.76 14.00
C PHE A 410 6.14 19.34 13.56
N LEU A 411 6.39 18.40 14.45
CA LEU A 411 6.11 16.99 14.27
C LEU A 411 4.70 16.67 14.76
N ARG A 412 4.06 15.67 14.14
CA ARG A 412 2.64 15.35 14.33
C ARG A 412 2.21 15.08 15.79
N LYS A 413 3.15 14.72 16.69
CA LYS A 413 2.89 14.41 18.10
C LYS A 413 4.00 14.83 19.07
N LEU A 414 5.21 15.14 18.58
CA LEU A 414 6.31 15.64 19.40
C LEU A 414 6.31 17.15 19.31
N SER A 415 6.04 17.81 20.43
CA SER A 415 6.04 19.27 20.59
C SER A 415 7.45 19.86 20.72
N SER A 416 8.49 19.05 20.48
CA SER A 416 9.86 19.52 20.37
C SER A 416 10.07 20.32 19.08
N MET A 417 10.51 21.57 19.24
CA MET A 417 10.92 22.45 18.15
C MET A 417 12.30 22.02 17.63
N MET A 418 12.36 21.53 16.39
CA MET A 418 13.64 21.24 15.72
C MET A 418 14.00 22.36 14.74
N LEU A 419 15.22 22.89 14.85
CA LEU A 419 15.76 23.82 13.87
C LEU A 419 16.08 23.05 12.58
N MET A 420 15.64 23.60 11.45
CA MET A 420 15.65 22.94 10.14
C MET A 420 17.03 22.38 9.71
N SER A 421 17.03 21.11 9.29
CA SER A 421 18.03 20.53 8.38
C SER A 421 17.36 20.05 7.09
N VAL A 422 18.14 19.89 6.03
CA VAL A 422 17.68 19.57 4.65
C VAL A 422 16.83 18.29 4.65
N GLY A 423 15.54 18.38 4.25
CA GLY A 423 14.67 17.21 4.08
C GLY A 423 13.22 17.28 4.62
N ALA A 424 12.70 18.47 4.98
CA ALA A 424 11.44 18.60 5.72
C ALA A 424 10.12 18.39 4.95
N PHE A 425 10.13 17.82 3.74
CA PHE A 425 8.93 17.63 2.91
C PHE A 425 7.84 16.72 3.54
N HIS A 426 8.17 16.00 4.61
CA HIS A 426 7.27 15.10 5.32
C HIS A 426 6.77 15.67 6.65
N TYR A 427 6.91 16.97 6.88
CA TYR A 427 6.48 17.63 8.11
C TYR A 427 5.62 18.84 7.79
N LEU A 428 4.98 19.43 8.80
CA LEU A 428 4.20 20.66 8.64
C LEU A 428 4.98 21.85 9.25
N PRO A 429 5.65 22.65 8.41
CA PRO A 429 6.25 23.91 8.85
C PRO A 429 5.22 24.93 9.33
N GLN A 430 5.64 25.73 10.30
CA GLN A 430 4.97 26.95 10.71
C GLN A 430 5.95 28.12 10.58
N ALA A 431 5.54 29.15 9.86
CA ALA A 431 6.24 30.42 9.81
C ALA A 431 5.54 31.41 10.74
N SER A 432 6.29 32.07 11.62
CA SER A 432 5.78 33.07 12.56
C SER A 432 6.66 34.31 12.54
N MET A 433 6.04 35.48 12.56
CA MET A 433 6.73 36.75 12.73
C MET A 433 6.04 37.55 13.82
N VAL A 434 6.85 38.01 14.79
CA VAL A 434 6.41 38.91 15.86
C VAL A 434 7.20 40.20 15.76
N VAL A 435 6.51 41.34 15.80
CA VAL A 435 7.10 42.67 15.90
C VAL A 435 6.80 43.17 17.30
N TYR A 436 7.83 43.24 18.13
CA TYR A 436 7.71 43.59 19.54
C TYR A 436 7.71 45.11 19.76
N ASP A 437 6.98 45.53 20.79
CA ASP A 437 7.08 46.84 21.44
C ASP A 437 7.02 48.03 20.48
N ILE A 438 5.88 48.15 19.78
CA ILE A 438 5.62 49.22 18.81
C ILE A 438 5.43 50.55 19.55
N PRO A 439 6.24 51.59 19.26
CA PRO A 439 6.13 52.86 19.95
C PRO A 439 4.87 53.63 19.57
N ASP A 440 4.24 54.31 20.54
CA ASP A 440 3.19 55.29 20.28
C ASP A 440 3.81 56.60 19.73
N LEU A 441 3.39 56.98 18.54
CA LEU A 441 3.85 58.19 17.85
C LEU A 441 3.09 59.45 18.25
N GLN A 442 1.90 59.31 18.85
CA GLN A 442 1.07 60.44 19.26
C GLN A 442 1.47 60.95 20.64
N TRP A 443 1.85 60.03 21.54
CA TRP A 443 2.18 60.33 22.93
C TRP A 443 3.57 59.75 23.21
N GLY A 444 4.60 60.59 23.08
CA GLY A 444 5.99 60.13 23.23
C GLY A 444 6.22 59.46 24.58
N GLY A 445 6.59 58.17 24.55
CA GLY A 445 7.01 57.40 25.74
C GLY A 445 6.14 56.19 26.11
N SER A 446 4.99 55.97 25.46
CA SER A 446 4.15 54.77 25.67
C SER A 446 4.35 53.72 24.56
N ASN A 447 4.19 52.44 24.91
CA ASN A 447 4.19 51.30 24.00
C ASN A 447 2.74 51.04 23.56
N LEU A 448 2.51 50.81 22.26
CA LEU A 448 1.21 50.42 21.71
C LEU A 448 0.95 48.92 21.84
N GLY A 449 1.97 48.11 22.11
CA GLY A 449 1.91 46.64 22.11
C GLY A 449 2.74 46.02 20.98
N SER A 450 2.51 44.74 20.69
CA SER A 450 3.20 43.98 19.64
C SER A 450 2.22 43.57 18.54
N VAL A 451 2.71 43.10 17.39
CA VAL A 451 1.86 42.40 16.41
C VAL A 451 2.46 41.05 16.03
N VAL A 452 1.58 40.05 15.83
CA VAL A 452 1.97 38.69 15.43
C VAL A 452 1.18 38.22 14.22
N PHE A 453 1.88 37.54 13.31
CA PHE A 453 1.28 36.73 12.26
C PHE A 453 2.01 35.40 12.15
N SER A 454 1.29 34.28 12.19
CA SER A 454 1.89 32.97 11.97
C SER A 454 1.01 32.02 11.17
N GLU A 455 1.60 31.29 10.22
CA GLU A 455 0.87 30.39 9.34
C GLU A 455 1.53 29.00 9.32
N SER A 456 0.69 27.97 9.46
CA SER A 456 1.09 26.59 9.18
C SER A 456 0.86 26.30 7.70
N PHE A 457 1.86 25.76 6.99
CA PHE A 457 1.77 25.54 5.55
C PHE A 457 2.35 24.20 5.14
N LEU A 458 1.88 23.67 4.00
CA LEU A 458 2.40 22.46 3.39
C LEU A 458 3.08 22.82 2.07
N GLU A 459 4.33 22.41 1.92
CA GLU A 459 5.07 22.54 0.67
C GLU A 459 4.96 21.23 -0.12
N SER A 460 4.37 21.31 -1.33
CA SER A 460 4.40 20.22 -2.29
C SER A 460 5.11 20.68 -3.55
N SER A 461 6.40 20.36 -3.63
CA SER A 461 7.24 20.69 -4.78
C SER A 461 7.54 19.41 -5.56
N ILE A 462 7.05 19.30 -6.80
CA ILE A 462 7.46 18.22 -7.71
C ILE A 462 8.74 18.69 -8.39
N TYR A 463 9.89 18.26 -7.87
CA TYR A 463 11.16 18.48 -8.56
C TYR A 463 11.19 17.60 -9.81
N ILE A 464 10.97 18.22 -10.96
CA ILE A 464 11.30 17.58 -12.23
C ILE A 464 12.82 17.46 -12.23
N GLN A 465 13.32 16.25 -12.02
CA GLN A 465 14.72 15.97 -12.23
C GLN A 465 14.99 16.32 -13.69
N ASN A 466 15.64 17.47 -13.93
CA ASN A 466 16.32 17.71 -15.18
C ASN A 466 17.38 16.62 -15.28
N ARG A 467 17.02 15.48 -15.87
CA ARG A 467 18.00 14.58 -16.48
C ARG A 467 18.80 15.50 -17.39
N GLY A 468 20.07 15.67 -17.06
CA GLY A 468 20.97 16.60 -17.73
C GLY A 468 20.74 16.54 -19.24
N GLU A 469 20.48 17.72 -19.82
CA GLU A 469 20.52 18.02 -21.24
C GLU A 469 20.31 16.79 -22.16
N LYS A 470 19.13 16.19 -22.09
CA LYS A 470 18.58 15.41 -23.19
C LYS A 470 17.19 15.95 -23.46
N ASN A 471 17.12 16.80 -24.49
CA ASN A 471 15.93 17.43 -25.05
C ASN A 471 14.72 16.47 -25.05
N GLY A 472 13.81 16.68 -24.11
CA GLY A 472 12.55 15.97 -24.00
C GLY A 472 11.65 16.69 -23.01
N THR A 473 11.04 17.79 -23.45
CA THR A 473 10.10 18.57 -22.64
C THR A 473 8.79 17.78 -22.44
N CYS A 474 8.00 18.10 -21.41
CA CYS A 474 6.66 17.52 -21.17
C CYS A 474 5.66 17.75 -22.32
N LEU A 475 6.00 18.64 -23.25
CA LEU A 475 5.26 18.90 -24.49
C LEU A 475 5.82 18.08 -25.67
N GLY A 476 6.77 17.17 -25.44
CA GLY A 476 7.41 16.36 -26.48
C GLY A 476 8.56 17.08 -27.20
N VAL A 477 8.74 16.83 -28.50
CA VAL A 477 9.85 17.38 -29.30
C VAL A 477 9.42 18.73 -29.90
N PRO A 478 10.26 19.79 -29.85
CA PRO A 478 9.93 21.06 -30.48
C PRO A 478 9.80 20.89 -32.00
N LEU A 479 8.62 21.22 -32.52
CA LEU A 479 8.29 21.20 -33.95
C LEU A 479 8.56 22.56 -34.62
N THR A 480 8.69 23.64 -33.86
CA THR A 480 9.08 24.94 -34.41
C THR A 480 10.14 25.63 -33.57
N THR A 481 10.83 26.59 -34.17
CA THR A 481 11.68 27.54 -33.45
C THR A 481 10.85 28.60 -32.74
N LYS A 482 11.44 29.33 -31.78
CA LYS A 482 10.81 30.48 -31.10
C LYS A 482 10.50 31.58 -32.10
N ASP A 483 9.23 31.74 -32.47
CA ASP A 483 8.78 32.73 -33.45
C ASP A 483 7.82 33.75 -32.82
N SER A 484 7.79 34.97 -33.34
CA SER A 484 6.87 36.01 -32.84
C SER A 484 5.42 35.70 -33.22
N ALA A 485 4.54 35.69 -32.23
CA ALA A 485 3.10 35.54 -32.40
C ALA A 485 2.37 36.49 -31.45
N HIS A 486 1.14 36.86 -31.79
CA HIS A 486 0.29 37.64 -30.89
C HIS A 486 -0.74 36.72 -30.26
N VAL A 487 -1.00 36.90 -28.96
CA VAL A 487 -2.08 36.20 -28.25
C VAL A 487 -3.14 37.19 -27.80
N TYR A 488 -4.41 36.82 -27.97
CA TYR A 488 -5.54 37.55 -27.42
C TYR A 488 -6.71 36.62 -27.11
N SER A 489 -7.64 37.08 -26.28
CA SER A 489 -8.90 36.38 -26.02
C SER A 489 -10.08 37.35 -26.14
N ASN A 490 -11.30 36.82 -26.11
CA ASN A 490 -12.52 37.61 -26.19
C ASN A 490 -12.90 38.31 -24.87
N SER A 491 -11.89 38.71 -24.09
CA SER A 491 -12.06 39.43 -22.82
C SER A 491 -11.96 40.93 -23.05
N LEU A 492 -12.80 41.72 -22.37
CA LEU A 492 -12.73 43.19 -22.38
C LEU A 492 -11.40 43.72 -21.81
N LEU A 493 -10.63 42.87 -21.12
CA LEU A 493 -9.33 43.17 -20.53
C LEU A 493 -8.15 42.70 -21.42
N SER A 494 -8.42 41.97 -22.51
CA SER A 494 -7.38 41.45 -23.40
C SER A 494 -7.01 42.50 -24.45
N THR A 495 -5.72 42.77 -24.58
CA THR A 495 -5.16 43.43 -25.78
C THR A 495 -4.27 42.43 -26.52
N PRO A 496 -4.04 42.57 -27.84
CA PRO A 496 -3.13 41.69 -28.56
C PRO A 496 -1.70 41.87 -28.07
N GLU A 497 -1.15 40.85 -27.43
CA GLU A 497 0.18 40.92 -26.80
C GLU A 497 1.19 40.09 -27.61
N GLU A 498 2.32 40.69 -27.96
CA GLU A 498 3.37 40.05 -28.75
C GLU A 498 4.28 39.17 -27.86
N GLY A 499 4.39 37.89 -28.19
CA GLY A 499 5.27 36.95 -27.49
C GLY A 499 5.94 35.97 -28.45
N LYS A 500 6.69 35.02 -27.88
CA LYS A 500 7.38 33.96 -28.62
C LYS A 500 6.62 32.65 -28.50
N LEU A 501 6.16 32.11 -29.62
CA LEU A 501 5.46 30.84 -29.72
C LEU A 501 6.41 29.72 -30.15
N VAL A 502 6.25 28.55 -29.54
CA VAL A 502 6.91 27.29 -29.91
C VAL A 502 5.86 26.19 -29.93
N PHE A 503 5.74 25.48 -31.05
CA PHE A 503 4.97 24.25 -31.12
C PHE A 503 5.85 23.06 -30.73
N PHE A 504 5.27 22.14 -29.99
CA PHE A 504 5.86 20.85 -29.67
C PHE A 504 4.90 19.72 -30.09
N SER A 505 5.37 18.47 -30.08
CA SER A 505 4.55 17.33 -30.53
C SER A 505 3.31 17.05 -29.67
N GLU A 506 3.33 17.41 -28.38
CA GLU A 506 2.25 17.18 -27.40
C GLU A 506 1.68 18.49 -26.80
N GLY A 507 1.92 19.64 -27.45
CA GLY A 507 1.34 20.91 -27.05
C GLY A 507 2.06 22.13 -27.63
N LEU A 508 1.79 23.30 -27.06
CA LEU A 508 2.43 24.56 -27.46
C LEU A 508 2.79 25.42 -26.25
N LEU A 509 3.81 26.25 -26.45
CA LEU A 509 4.36 27.14 -25.45
C LEU A 509 4.38 28.56 -26.00
N PHE A 510 3.76 29.49 -25.28
CA PHE A 510 3.81 30.91 -25.58
C PHE A 510 4.54 31.65 -24.46
N VAL A 511 5.58 32.40 -24.80
CA VAL A 511 6.43 33.12 -23.84
C VAL A 511 6.23 34.61 -24.02
N HIS A 512 5.72 35.26 -22.98
CA HIS A 512 5.48 36.70 -22.95
C HIS A 512 6.33 37.38 -21.86
N ALA A 513 6.79 38.60 -22.12
CA ALA A 513 7.64 39.34 -21.17
C ALA A 513 6.91 39.67 -19.86
N ARG A 514 5.59 39.91 -19.90
CA ARG A 514 4.78 40.29 -18.73
C ARG A 514 3.94 39.15 -18.15
N TYR A 515 3.45 38.24 -19.01
CA TYR A 515 2.59 37.13 -18.58
C TYR A 515 3.37 35.85 -18.24
N GLY A 516 4.69 35.85 -18.46
CA GLY A 516 5.51 34.66 -18.29
C GLY A 516 5.23 33.63 -19.38
N THR A 517 5.39 32.36 -19.04
CA THR A 517 5.22 31.23 -19.95
C THR A 517 3.81 30.64 -19.83
N ILE A 518 3.06 30.70 -20.92
CA ILE A 518 1.76 30.05 -21.08
C ILE A 518 1.97 28.72 -21.78
N THR A 519 1.68 27.63 -21.09
CA THR A 519 1.86 26.27 -21.60
C THR A 519 0.51 25.61 -21.85
N LEU A 520 0.24 25.24 -23.10
CA LEU A 520 -0.96 24.51 -23.49
C LEU A 520 -0.57 23.08 -23.89
N SER A 521 -0.86 22.12 -23.02
CA SER A 521 -0.74 20.70 -23.37
C SER A 521 -1.90 20.28 -24.28
N LYS A 522 -1.68 19.31 -25.15
CA LYS A 522 -2.72 18.66 -25.97
C LYS A 522 -3.91 18.20 -25.13
N ASN A 523 -3.70 17.77 -23.88
CA ASN A 523 -4.77 17.33 -22.98
C ASN A 523 -5.71 18.47 -22.56
N HIS A 524 -5.28 19.73 -22.62
CA HIS A 524 -6.10 20.90 -22.26
C HIS A 524 -6.73 21.59 -23.48
N ILE A 525 -6.47 21.09 -24.70
CA ILE A 525 -6.97 21.65 -25.95
C ILE A 525 -8.14 20.80 -26.43
N ASN A 526 -9.34 21.38 -26.47
CA ASN A 526 -10.53 20.72 -26.98
C ASN A 526 -10.53 20.71 -28.52
N THR A 527 -10.34 21.89 -29.12
CA THR A 527 -10.31 22.03 -30.58
C THR A 527 -9.32 23.13 -30.99
N ILE A 528 -8.73 22.97 -32.18
CA ILE A 528 -7.94 24.01 -32.84
C ILE A 528 -8.57 24.28 -34.20
N LYS A 529 -9.05 25.51 -34.41
CA LYS A 529 -9.56 25.98 -35.71
C LYS A 529 -8.56 26.95 -36.30
N VAL A 530 -8.17 26.72 -37.55
CA VAL A 530 -7.24 27.60 -38.28
C VAL A 530 -8.03 28.45 -39.26
N TYR A 531 -7.93 29.77 -39.13
CA TYR A 531 -8.39 30.71 -40.14
C TYR A 531 -7.18 31.23 -40.92
N ASN A 532 -7.13 30.89 -42.20
CA ASN A 532 -6.15 31.42 -43.12
C ASN A 532 -6.88 32.37 -44.04
N GLY A 533 -6.54 33.66 -44.03
CA GLY A 533 -7.04 34.58 -45.05
C GLY A 533 -6.61 34.06 -46.43
N ASP A 534 -7.37 34.36 -47.49
CA ASP A 534 -7.30 33.74 -48.83
C ASP A 534 -5.96 33.92 -49.61
N SER A 535 -4.85 34.28 -48.94
CA SER A 535 -3.51 34.46 -49.51
C SER A 535 -2.40 34.19 -48.49
N ILE A 536 -1.23 33.77 -48.98
CA ILE A 536 0.05 33.59 -48.25
C ILE A 536 0.60 34.93 -47.69
N SER A 537 0.01 36.05 -48.10
CA SER A 537 0.27 37.39 -47.57
C SER A 537 -0.62 37.78 -46.39
N ALA A 538 -1.64 36.99 -46.06
CA ALA A 538 -2.55 37.26 -44.96
C ALA A 538 -2.12 36.52 -43.68
N THR A 539 -2.40 37.12 -42.53
CA THR A 539 -2.10 36.59 -41.21
C THR A 539 -2.95 35.35 -40.92
N ALA A 540 -2.36 34.26 -40.42
CA ALA A 540 -3.11 33.08 -39.99
C ALA A 540 -3.48 33.19 -38.52
N VAL A 541 -4.72 32.89 -38.17
CA VAL A 541 -5.22 32.93 -36.80
C VAL A 541 -5.59 31.52 -36.35
N LEU A 542 -5.06 31.11 -35.21
CA LEU A 542 -5.35 29.86 -34.53
C LEU A 542 -6.33 30.13 -33.40
N PHE A 543 -7.55 29.61 -33.51
CA PHE A 543 -8.52 29.60 -32.42
C PHE A 543 -8.38 28.30 -31.66
N ILE A 544 -7.98 28.39 -30.40
CA ILE A 544 -7.75 27.26 -29.50
C ILE A 544 -8.84 27.30 -28.44
N GLU A 545 -9.78 26.36 -28.52
CA GLU A 545 -10.77 26.14 -27.46
C GLU A 545 -10.12 25.27 -26.39
N TYR A 546 -10.12 25.73 -25.14
CA TYR A 546 -9.45 25.06 -24.04
C TYR A 546 -10.42 24.59 -22.94
N GLU A 547 -10.00 23.58 -22.18
CA GLU A 547 -10.77 23.07 -21.05
C GLU A 547 -10.72 24.01 -19.83
N SER A 548 -11.77 24.06 -19.00
CA SER A 548 -11.82 24.91 -17.80
C SER A 548 -10.71 24.63 -16.79
N SER A 549 -10.11 23.42 -16.82
CA SER A 549 -8.95 23.03 -16.03
C SER A 549 -7.73 23.92 -16.27
N LEU A 550 -7.65 24.62 -17.41
CA LEU A 550 -6.56 25.53 -17.75
C LEU A 550 -6.67 26.92 -17.10
N LEU A 551 -7.87 27.35 -16.66
CA LEU A 551 -8.10 28.70 -16.15
C LEU A 551 -7.16 29.12 -15.00
N PRO A 552 -6.83 28.26 -14.01
CA PRO A 552 -5.87 28.61 -12.95
C PRO A 552 -4.44 28.86 -13.46
N HIS A 553 -4.12 28.39 -14.67
CA HIS A 553 -2.79 28.48 -15.28
C HIS A 553 -2.72 29.53 -16.40
N LEU A 554 -3.85 30.14 -16.76
CA LEU A 554 -3.92 31.19 -17.77
C LEU A 554 -3.93 32.57 -17.07
N PRO A 555 -3.19 33.58 -17.57
CA PRO A 555 -3.27 34.95 -17.05
C PRO A 555 -4.70 35.48 -17.07
N PHE A 556 -5.12 36.14 -15.99
CA PHE A 556 -6.45 36.73 -15.85
C PHE A 556 -6.92 37.58 -17.06
N PRO A 557 -6.07 38.41 -17.71
CA PRO A 557 -6.48 39.16 -18.90
C PRO A 557 -6.88 38.30 -20.10
N LEU A 558 -6.46 37.03 -20.14
CA LEU A 558 -6.76 36.09 -21.21
C LEU A 558 -7.97 35.19 -20.87
N HIS A 559 -8.59 35.36 -19.71
CA HIS A 559 -9.81 34.63 -19.35
C HIS A 559 -10.99 35.13 -20.18
N SER A 560 -11.57 34.24 -20.97
CA SER A 560 -12.77 34.54 -21.76
C SER A 560 -13.91 33.58 -21.43
N ALA A 561 -15.16 34.08 -21.55
CA ALA A 561 -16.36 33.29 -21.29
C ALA A 561 -16.56 32.16 -22.32
N ASP A 562 -16.05 32.35 -23.55
CA ASP A 562 -16.06 31.38 -24.64
C ASP A 562 -14.93 30.34 -24.56
N ARG A 563 -14.04 30.44 -23.57
CA ARG A 563 -12.87 29.57 -23.37
C ARG A 563 -12.03 29.39 -24.65
N CYS A 564 -11.90 30.48 -25.41
CA CYS A 564 -11.19 30.50 -26.68
C CYS A 564 -10.02 31.47 -26.62
N LEU A 565 -8.85 30.99 -27.05
CA LEU A 565 -7.63 31.76 -27.18
C LEU A 565 -7.29 31.88 -28.67
N ALA A 566 -7.09 33.11 -29.16
CA ALA A 566 -6.69 33.37 -30.52
C ALA A 566 -5.17 33.67 -30.58
N ILE A 567 -4.43 32.88 -31.35
CA ILE A 567 -3.00 33.09 -31.60
C ILE A 567 -2.79 33.44 -33.06
N THR A 568 -2.22 34.60 -33.30
CA THR A 568 -2.01 35.15 -34.63
C THR A 568 -0.56 34.94 -35.07
N LEU A 569 -0.38 34.18 -36.16
CA LEU A 569 0.89 33.89 -36.80
C LEU A 569 1.17 34.89 -37.92
N MET A 570 2.29 35.61 -37.82
CA MET A 570 2.65 36.64 -38.81
C MET A 570 3.09 36.01 -40.14
N PRO A 571 2.61 36.54 -41.29
CA PRO A 571 2.94 36.00 -42.60
C PRO A 571 4.45 36.14 -42.88
N ARG A 572 5.00 35.21 -43.67
CA ARG A 572 6.42 35.14 -44.06
C ARG A 572 7.43 34.91 -42.92
N THR A 573 6.99 34.67 -41.69
CA THR A 573 7.88 34.26 -40.58
C THR A 573 8.35 32.81 -40.73
N LYS A 574 9.47 32.45 -40.07
CA LYS A 574 9.95 31.05 -40.02
C LYS A 574 8.90 30.16 -39.36
N GLY A 575 8.24 30.66 -38.31
CA GLY A 575 7.17 29.97 -37.60
C GLY A 575 5.96 29.64 -38.47
N TYR A 576 5.52 30.57 -39.30
CA TYR A 576 4.45 30.34 -40.28
C TYR A 576 4.82 29.21 -41.25
N LYS A 577 6.01 29.24 -41.85
CA LYS A 577 6.47 28.18 -42.78
C LYS A 577 6.62 26.82 -42.09
N SER A 578 7.22 26.80 -40.90
CA SER A 578 7.40 25.57 -40.12
C SER A 578 6.08 24.96 -39.66
N PHE A 579 5.11 25.77 -39.23
CA PHE A 579 3.76 25.33 -38.88
C PHE A 579 3.09 24.56 -40.03
N TYR A 580 3.08 25.11 -41.26
CA TYR A 580 2.50 24.42 -42.41
C TYR A 580 3.32 23.18 -42.87
N SER A 581 4.65 23.21 -42.75
CA SER A 581 5.49 22.08 -43.20
C SER A 581 5.60 20.91 -42.22
N GLN A 582 5.52 21.16 -40.90
CA GLN A 582 5.79 20.15 -39.87
C GLN A 582 4.59 19.86 -38.97
N VAL A 583 3.76 20.86 -38.67
CA VAL A 583 2.60 20.73 -37.76
C VAL A 583 1.34 20.30 -38.52
N VAL A 584 1.04 20.90 -39.68
CA VAL A 584 -0.11 20.47 -40.50
C VAL A 584 0.09 19.06 -41.06
N LEU A 585 1.32 18.71 -41.46
CA LEU A 585 1.66 17.36 -41.94
C LEU A 585 1.52 16.29 -40.85
N SER A 586 1.87 16.61 -39.60
CA SER A 586 1.70 15.69 -38.46
C SER A 586 0.24 15.57 -38.01
N ILE A 587 -0.54 16.66 -38.07
CA ILE A 587 -1.99 16.65 -37.80
C ILE A 587 -2.75 15.86 -38.89
N ILE A 588 -2.36 15.97 -40.15
CA ILE A 588 -2.96 15.20 -41.27
C ILE A 588 -2.61 13.72 -41.16
N SER A 589 -1.42 13.35 -40.67
CA SER A 589 -1.09 11.94 -40.36
C SER A 589 -1.81 11.37 -39.12
N GLY A 590 -2.48 12.23 -38.35
CA GLY A 590 -3.28 11.87 -37.17
C GLY A 590 -4.78 11.66 -37.46
N LEU A 591 -5.22 11.81 -38.72
CA LEU A 591 -6.57 11.41 -39.14
C LEU A 591 -6.60 9.88 -39.34
N PRO A 592 -7.60 9.15 -38.81
CA PRO A 592 -7.67 7.71 -38.90
C PRO A 592 -7.97 7.29 -40.33
N GLY A 593 -6.92 7.06 -41.11
CA GLY A 593 -7.06 6.66 -42.50
C GLY A 593 -5.73 6.54 -43.24
N SER A 594 -4.85 5.61 -42.85
CA SER A 594 -3.98 4.92 -43.81
C SER A 594 -3.15 3.79 -43.17
N PHE A 595 -3.30 2.60 -43.73
CA PHE A 595 -2.43 1.42 -43.68
C PHE A 595 -1.88 0.97 -42.31
N LYS A 596 -2.67 0.16 -41.58
CA LYS A 596 -2.11 -0.78 -40.58
C LYS A 596 -1.28 -1.83 -41.33
N GLU A 597 0.04 -1.76 -41.20
CA GLU A 597 0.90 -2.93 -41.41
C GLU A 597 0.37 -4.10 -40.56
N ARG A 598 0.51 -5.34 -41.04
CA ARG A 598 0.01 -6.53 -40.34
C ARG A 598 0.71 -6.66 -38.98
N CYS A 599 0.08 -6.17 -37.92
CA CYS A 599 0.51 -6.40 -36.53
C CYS A 599 0.35 -7.88 -36.21
N LEU A 600 1.47 -8.54 -35.88
CA LEU A 600 1.48 -9.94 -35.47
C LEU A 600 1.32 -9.99 -33.94
N TYR A 601 0.26 -10.65 -33.46
CA TYR A 601 0.05 -10.88 -32.04
C TYR A 601 0.92 -12.04 -31.56
N VAL A 602 1.73 -11.81 -30.54
CA VAL A 602 2.55 -12.85 -29.89
C VAL A 602 2.03 -13.07 -28.48
N CYS A 603 1.56 -14.28 -28.18
CA CYS A 603 1.15 -14.68 -26.84
C CYS A 603 2.35 -15.37 -26.15
N LEU A 604 2.91 -14.75 -25.12
CA LEU A 604 4.00 -15.31 -24.33
C LEU A 604 3.42 -15.99 -23.08
N CYS A 605 3.50 -17.32 -23.03
CA CYS A 605 3.11 -18.08 -21.86
C CYS A 605 4.28 -18.18 -20.87
N THR A 606 4.15 -17.54 -19.71
CA THR A 606 5.11 -17.67 -18.60
C THR A 606 4.67 -18.80 -17.67
N PHE A 607 5.56 -19.75 -17.38
CA PHE A 607 5.26 -20.85 -16.45
C PHE A 607 5.38 -20.39 -14.99
N ARG A 608 4.62 -21.05 -14.10
CA ARG A 608 4.22 -20.68 -12.73
C ARG A 608 5.26 -19.97 -11.83
N TYR A 609 6.55 -20.16 -12.04
CA TYR A 609 7.63 -19.64 -11.19
C TYR A 609 8.32 -18.38 -11.73
N THR A 610 8.01 -17.97 -12.96
CA THR A 610 8.58 -16.76 -13.54
C THR A 610 7.87 -15.53 -13.00
N ASP A 611 8.63 -14.56 -12.49
CA ASP A 611 8.06 -13.30 -12.05
C ASP A 611 7.60 -12.47 -13.24
N VAL A 612 6.33 -12.07 -13.24
CA VAL A 612 5.73 -11.27 -14.32
C VAL A 612 6.43 -9.92 -14.44
N LEU A 613 6.87 -9.34 -13.33
CA LEU A 613 7.56 -8.05 -13.34
C LEU A 613 8.92 -8.14 -14.01
N ASP A 614 9.66 -9.23 -13.79
CA ASP A 614 10.96 -9.46 -14.43
C ASP A 614 10.81 -9.62 -15.95
N VAL A 615 9.77 -10.32 -16.39
CA VAL A 615 9.44 -10.48 -17.82
C VAL A 615 9.06 -9.14 -18.44
N LEU A 616 8.20 -8.37 -17.78
CA LEU A 616 7.80 -7.05 -18.24
C LEU A 616 9.00 -6.10 -18.32
N GLN A 617 9.88 -6.14 -17.33
CA GLN A 617 11.11 -5.37 -17.32
C GLN A 617 12.03 -5.79 -18.47
N ALA A 618 12.24 -7.08 -18.69
CA ALA A 618 13.06 -7.58 -19.79
C ALA A 618 12.57 -7.10 -21.17
N ILE A 619 11.25 -7.00 -21.38
CA ILE A 619 10.65 -6.47 -22.62
C ILE A 619 10.85 -4.95 -22.72
N VAL A 620 10.52 -4.21 -21.66
CA VAL A 620 10.54 -2.74 -21.66
C VAL A 620 11.97 -2.19 -21.70
N SER A 621 12.93 -2.82 -21.03
CA SER A 621 14.33 -2.43 -20.98
C SER A 621 15.24 -3.32 -21.83
N HIS A 622 14.71 -3.86 -22.94
CA HIS A 622 15.49 -4.72 -23.83
C HIS A 622 16.77 -4.02 -24.33
N PRO A 623 17.94 -4.67 -24.28
CA PRO A 623 19.23 -4.03 -24.62
C PRO A 623 19.30 -3.60 -26.10
N ASP A 624 18.67 -4.34 -27.00
CA ASP A 624 18.54 -3.96 -28.41
C ASP A 624 17.36 -2.98 -28.64
N ARG A 625 17.70 -1.74 -29.02
CA ARG A 625 16.73 -0.68 -29.36
C ARG A 625 15.82 -1.02 -30.54
N LYS A 626 16.27 -1.87 -31.48
CA LYS A 626 15.44 -2.30 -32.62
C LYS A 626 14.31 -3.23 -32.17
N VAL A 627 14.55 -4.06 -31.15
CA VAL A 627 13.52 -4.91 -30.55
C VAL A 627 12.60 -4.07 -29.66
N GLN A 628 13.17 -3.19 -28.83
CA GLN A 628 12.43 -2.30 -27.93
C GLN A 628 11.42 -1.40 -28.67
N SER A 629 11.74 -0.94 -29.89
CA SER A 629 10.85 -0.11 -30.71
C SER A 629 9.79 -0.89 -31.50
N ARG A 630 9.91 -2.23 -31.57
CA ARG A 630 9.04 -3.10 -32.37
C ARG A 630 8.14 -4.00 -31.53
N VAL A 631 8.43 -4.15 -30.24
CA VAL A 631 7.67 -4.98 -29.31
C VAL A 631 7.05 -4.11 -28.25
N SER A 632 5.72 -4.15 -28.14
CA SER A 632 4.95 -3.47 -27.11
C SER A 632 4.10 -4.48 -26.36
N VAL A 633 3.99 -4.32 -25.04
CA VAL A 633 3.08 -5.11 -24.22
C VAL A 633 1.67 -4.54 -24.35
N GLY A 634 0.76 -5.32 -24.93
CA GLY A 634 -0.64 -4.93 -25.10
C GLY A 634 -1.49 -5.15 -23.85
N ALA A 635 -1.52 -6.37 -23.34
CA ALA A 635 -2.24 -6.76 -22.13
C ALA A 635 -1.52 -7.92 -21.43
N VAL A 636 -1.70 -8.00 -20.11
CA VAL A 636 -1.21 -9.12 -19.27
C VAL A 636 -2.41 -9.83 -18.67
N THR A 637 -2.47 -11.15 -18.83
CA THR A 637 -3.57 -11.99 -18.34
C THR A 637 -3.03 -13.07 -17.42
N ALA A 638 -3.55 -13.16 -16.19
CA ALA A 638 -3.23 -14.22 -15.25
C ALA A 638 -4.28 -15.32 -15.29
N CYS A 639 -3.85 -16.58 -15.34
CA CYS A 639 -4.76 -17.73 -15.31
C CYS A 639 -4.75 -18.34 -13.90
N VAL A 640 -5.91 -18.38 -13.25
CA VAL A 640 -6.06 -18.84 -11.87
C VAL A 640 -7.03 -20.02 -11.83
N ASN A 641 -6.59 -21.13 -11.24
CA ASN A 641 -7.49 -22.23 -10.91
C ASN A 641 -7.80 -22.21 -9.41
N PRO A 642 -9.05 -21.92 -8.99
CA PRO A 642 -9.41 -21.88 -7.58
C PRO A 642 -9.07 -23.17 -6.81
N LEU A 643 -9.13 -24.33 -7.47
CA LEU A 643 -8.83 -25.64 -6.87
C LEU A 643 -7.34 -25.86 -6.55
N HIS A 644 -6.44 -25.06 -7.14
CA HIS A 644 -4.99 -25.18 -6.95
C HIS A 644 -4.35 -23.90 -6.41
N SER A 645 -5.18 -22.93 -6.01
CA SER A 645 -4.70 -21.64 -5.50
C SER A 645 -4.37 -21.68 -4.01
N PHE A 646 -4.98 -22.63 -3.29
CA PHE A 646 -4.74 -22.89 -1.87
C PHE A 646 -3.88 -24.12 -1.69
N MET A 647 -3.01 -24.07 -0.68
CA MET A 647 -2.22 -25.20 -0.24
C MET A 647 -2.94 -25.94 0.88
N GLU A 648 -2.87 -25.42 2.10
CA GLU A 648 -3.56 -25.94 3.28
C GLU A 648 -4.29 -24.79 3.97
N HIS A 649 -5.47 -25.03 4.56
CA HIS A 649 -6.34 -23.97 5.08
C HIS A 649 -6.53 -22.83 4.05
N ARG A 650 -6.28 -21.56 4.44
CA ARG A 650 -6.24 -20.39 3.54
C ARG A 650 -4.82 -20.01 3.09
N PHE A 651 -3.82 -20.89 3.23
CA PHE A 651 -2.47 -20.61 2.71
C PHE A 651 -2.48 -20.55 1.19
N LEU A 652 -2.05 -19.41 0.65
CA LEU A 652 -1.97 -19.18 -0.77
C LEU A 652 -0.69 -19.76 -1.36
N PHE A 653 -0.80 -20.23 -2.60
CA PHE A 653 0.38 -20.58 -3.39
C PHE A 653 1.31 -19.36 -3.51
N PRO A 654 2.64 -19.52 -3.37
CA PRO A 654 3.60 -18.42 -3.44
C PRO A 654 3.40 -17.54 -4.67
N LYS A 655 3.50 -16.22 -4.46
CA LYS A 655 3.37 -15.18 -5.50
C LYS A 655 2.01 -15.11 -6.21
N LEU A 656 0.98 -15.89 -5.83
CA LEU A 656 -0.32 -15.85 -6.51
C LEU A 656 -0.92 -14.43 -6.55
N LEU A 657 -0.96 -13.74 -5.41
CA LEU A 657 -1.48 -12.37 -5.33
C LEU A 657 -0.61 -11.36 -6.08
N GLU A 658 0.71 -11.54 -6.05
CA GLU A 658 1.65 -10.71 -6.81
C GLU A 658 1.44 -10.90 -8.32
N GLN A 659 1.19 -12.12 -8.77
CA GLN A 659 0.85 -12.44 -10.15
C GLN A 659 -0.56 -11.99 -10.56
N CYS A 660 -1.38 -11.53 -9.62
CA CYS A 660 -2.69 -10.93 -9.91
C CYS A 660 -2.72 -9.43 -9.57
N SER A 661 -1.58 -8.85 -9.18
CA SER A 661 -1.50 -7.53 -8.57
C SER A 661 -1.83 -6.37 -9.52
N GLN A 662 -2.31 -5.28 -8.92
CA GLN A 662 -2.67 -4.07 -9.64
C GLN A 662 -1.46 -3.42 -10.34
N GLY A 663 -1.66 -3.01 -11.58
CA GLY A 663 -0.61 -2.39 -12.41
C GLY A 663 0.23 -3.39 -13.20
N ALA A 664 0.38 -4.63 -12.72
CA ALA A 664 1.03 -5.72 -13.44
C ALA A 664 0.05 -6.44 -14.38
N VAL A 665 -1.13 -6.80 -13.89
CA VAL A 665 -2.11 -7.64 -14.61
C VAL A 665 -3.39 -6.88 -14.95
N ASN A 666 -3.87 -7.06 -16.19
CA ASN A 666 -5.10 -6.47 -16.70
C ASN A 666 -6.31 -7.38 -16.50
N ASN A 667 -6.16 -8.67 -16.79
CA ASN A 667 -7.26 -9.63 -16.79
C ASN A 667 -6.89 -10.86 -15.96
N VAL A 668 -7.88 -11.44 -15.28
CA VAL A 668 -7.74 -12.70 -14.54
C VAL A 668 -8.74 -13.71 -15.09
N VAL A 669 -8.23 -14.82 -15.59
CA VAL A 669 -9.01 -15.91 -16.18
C VAL A 669 -9.13 -17.04 -15.17
N PHE A 670 -10.34 -17.34 -14.75
CA PHE A 670 -10.63 -18.48 -13.87
C PHE A 670 -10.85 -19.75 -14.69
N THR A 671 -10.03 -20.77 -14.47
CA THR A 671 -10.01 -21.98 -15.31
C THR A 671 -10.76 -23.19 -14.75
N GLY A 672 -11.30 -23.10 -13.54
CA GLY A 672 -12.02 -24.18 -12.88
C GLY A 672 -13.12 -23.67 -11.94
N LEU A 673 -14.11 -24.53 -11.67
CA LEU A 673 -15.30 -24.23 -10.86
C LEU A 673 -16.19 -23.11 -11.44
N THR A 674 -16.14 -22.89 -12.75
CA THR A 674 -16.87 -21.79 -13.41
C THR A 674 -18.25 -22.19 -13.95
N THR A 675 -18.57 -23.49 -13.94
CA THR A 675 -19.91 -24.01 -14.28
C THR A 675 -20.98 -23.59 -13.29
N GLU A 676 -20.61 -23.44 -12.01
CA GLU A 676 -21.47 -22.94 -10.95
C GLU A 676 -21.04 -21.53 -10.56
N GLN A 677 -21.75 -20.50 -11.02
CA GLN A 677 -21.46 -19.09 -10.69
C GLN A 677 -21.46 -18.78 -9.17
N LYS A 678 -21.99 -19.69 -8.34
CA LYS A 678 -22.10 -19.54 -6.89
C LYS A 678 -21.12 -20.42 -6.09
N HIS A 679 -20.15 -21.08 -6.73
CA HIS A 679 -19.22 -21.93 -6.00
C HIS A 679 -18.47 -21.10 -4.93
N PRO A 680 -18.50 -21.49 -3.64
CA PRO A 680 -17.98 -20.67 -2.54
C PRO A 680 -16.49 -20.36 -2.69
N LEU A 681 -15.67 -21.35 -3.09
CA LEU A 681 -14.23 -21.15 -3.34
C LEU A 681 -13.94 -20.17 -4.49
N LEU A 682 -14.74 -20.18 -5.55
CA LEU A 682 -14.55 -19.25 -6.67
C LEU A 682 -14.88 -17.82 -6.22
N LYS A 683 -16.00 -17.64 -5.51
CA LYS A 683 -16.40 -16.34 -4.96
C LYS A 683 -15.34 -15.79 -4.00
N HIS A 684 -14.81 -16.65 -3.13
CA HIS A 684 -13.74 -16.28 -2.20
C HIS A 684 -12.46 -15.85 -2.94
N MET A 685 -12.02 -16.62 -3.95
CA MET A 685 -10.86 -16.26 -4.76
C MET A 685 -11.07 -14.94 -5.52
N GLN A 686 -12.26 -14.72 -6.06
CA GLN A 686 -12.63 -13.46 -6.72
C GLN A 686 -12.56 -12.28 -5.75
N GLN A 687 -13.09 -12.42 -4.53
CA GLN A 687 -13.02 -11.37 -3.50
C GLN A 687 -11.57 -11.07 -3.13
N LEU A 688 -10.76 -12.10 -2.94
CA LEU A 688 -9.35 -11.98 -2.61
C LEU A 688 -8.56 -11.25 -3.72
N ILE A 689 -8.70 -11.68 -4.96
CA ILE A 689 -8.01 -11.05 -6.11
C ILE A 689 -8.54 -9.64 -6.34
N HIS A 690 -9.84 -9.41 -6.18
CA HIS A 690 -10.43 -8.07 -6.31
C HIS A 690 -9.88 -7.13 -5.25
N SER A 691 -9.62 -7.63 -4.03
CA SER A 691 -8.99 -6.84 -2.99
C SER A 691 -7.58 -6.41 -3.37
N ALA A 692 -6.79 -7.27 -4.04
CA ALA A 692 -5.41 -7.00 -4.48
C ALA A 692 -5.32 -6.23 -5.82
N ASN A 693 -6.34 -6.36 -6.66
CA ASN A 693 -6.44 -5.72 -7.97
C ASN A 693 -7.90 -5.40 -8.32
N PRO A 694 -8.41 -4.24 -7.88
CA PRO A 694 -9.80 -3.84 -8.10
C PRO A 694 -10.10 -3.50 -9.56
N ASN A 695 -9.08 -3.27 -10.38
CA ASN A 695 -9.22 -2.93 -11.80
C ASN A 695 -9.11 -4.15 -12.73
N ALA A 696 -8.86 -5.35 -12.19
CA ALA A 696 -8.74 -6.57 -12.99
C ALA A 696 -10.10 -6.97 -13.60
N ALA A 697 -10.12 -7.26 -14.90
CA ALA A 697 -11.28 -7.87 -15.52
C ALA A 697 -11.30 -9.38 -15.26
N PHE A 698 -12.40 -9.89 -14.69
CA PHE A 698 -12.56 -11.32 -14.41
C PHE A 698 -13.24 -12.04 -15.57
N ILE A 699 -12.58 -13.08 -16.08
CA ILE A 699 -13.03 -13.91 -17.19
C ILE A 699 -13.24 -15.33 -16.66
N LEU A 700 -14.41 -15.90 -16.93
CA LEU A 700 -14.73 -17.28 -16.55
C LEU A 700 -14.51 -18.18 -17.77
N ALA A 701 -13.56 -19.12 -17.69
CA ALA A 701 -13.18 -19.99 -18.80
C ALA A 701 -12.99 -21.43 -18.31
N GLU A 702 -14.09 -22.18 -18.22
CA GLU A 702 -14.06 -23.57 -17.77
C GLU A 702 -13.07 -24.40 -18.59
N ARG A 703 -12.17 -25.13 -17.92
CA ARG A 703 -11.10 -25.92 -18.54
C ARG A 703 -10.19 -25.10 -19.48
N GLY A 704 -10.10 -23.79 -19.27
CA GLY A 704 -9.30 -22.87 -20.08
C GLY A 704 -9.92 -22.48 -21.42
N ALA A 705 -11.18 -22.84 -21.69
CA ALA A 705 -11.85 -22.48 -22.94
C ALA A 705 -12.51 -21.10 -22.85
N VAL A 706 -11.91 -20.09 -23.50
CA VAL A 706 -12.52 -18.76 -23.66
C VAL A 706 -13.40 -18.75 -24.90
N THR A 707 -14.72 -18.66 -24.73
CA THR A 707 -15.68 -18.76 -25.85
C THR A 707 -16.26 -17.42 -26.28
N ARG A 708 -16.26 -16.41 -25.40
CA ARG A 708 -16.87 -15.10 -25.66
C ARG A 708 -15.88 -14.17 -26.37
N THR A 709 -16.32 -13.56 -27.46
CA THR A 709 -15.50 -12.64 -28.27
C THR A 709 -15.03 -11.42 -27.50
N GLU A 710 -15.85 -10.89 -26.59
CA GLU A 710 -15.45 -9.74 -25.75
C GLU A 710 -14.30 -10.11 -24.79
N ASP A 711 -14.35 -11.32 -24.21
CA ASP A 711 -13.31 -11.81 -23.30
C ASP A 711 -11.98 -12.02 -24.07
N MET A 712 -12.05 -12.50 -25.32
CA MET A 712 -10.87 -12.57 -26.20
C MET A 712 -10.29 -11.17 -26.52
N ARG A 713 -11.13 -10.15 -26.73
CA ARG A 713 -10.66 -8.78 -26.98
C ARG A 713 -9.95 -8.18 -25.77
N LEU A 714 -10.38 -8.53 -24.56
CA LEU A 714 -9.71 -8.09 -23.34
C LEU A 714 -8.30 -8.71 -23.23
N ILE A 715 -8.16 -10.00 -23.54
CA ILE A 715 -6.87 -10.71 -23.52
C ILE A 715 -5.92 -10.20 -24.60
N LEU A 716 -6.44 -9.89 -25.79
CA LEU A 716 -5.68 -9.45 -26.96
C LEU A 716 -5.65 -7.93 -27.15
N SER A 717 -5.93 -7.17 -26.10
CA SER A 717 -5.94 -5.70 -26.18
C SER A 717 -4.54 -5.14 -26.46
N ASP A 718 -4.46 -4.14 -27.34
CA ASP A 718 -3.20 -3.50 -27.76
C ASP A 718 -2.70 -2.44 -26.75
N SER A 719 -3.58 -1.93 -25.89
CA SER A 719 -3.31 -0.73 -25.09
C SER A 719 -3.65 -0.85 -23.60
N SER A 720 -4.25 -1.96 -23.15
CA SER A 720 -4.71 -2.12 -21.77
C SER A 720 -3.56 -1.99 -20.76
N PHE A 721 -2.37 -2.51 -21.08
CA PHE A 721 -1.19 -2.43 -20.22
C PHE A 721 -0.60 -1.00 -20.13
N SER A 722 -0.78 -0.22 -21.20
CA SER A 722 -0.30 1.17 -21.33
C SER A 722 -1.33 2.20 -20.85
N HIS A 723 -2.45 1.75 -20.28
CA HIS A 723 -3.47 2.65 -19.76
C HIS A 723 -2.90 3.53 -18.63
N PRO A 724 -3.19 4.84 -18.56
CA PRO A 724 -2.58 5.75 -17.59
C PRO A 724 -2.74 5.32 -16.13
N GLN A 725 -3.89 4.72 -15.78
CA GLN A 725 -4.13 4.20 -14.43
C GLN A 725 -3.22 3.01 -14.08
N MET A 726 -2.95 2.11 -15.05
CA MET A 726 -2.03 0.98 -14.87
C MET A 726 -0.59 1.45 -14.72
N ILE A 727 -0.17 2.42 -15.55
CA ILE A 727 1.15 3.05 -15.45
C ILE A 727 1.32 3.70 -14.06
N ARG A 728 0.32 4.47 -13.62
CA ARG A 728 0.33 5.11 -12.29
C ARG A 728 0.43 4.08 -11.17
N ALA A 729 -0.36 3.01 -11.22
CA ALA A 729 -0.31 1.93 -10.23
C ALA A 729 1.10 1.31 -10.15
N ARG A 730 1.73 1.04 -11.31
CA ARG A 730 3.10 0.50 -11.35
C ARG A 730 4.12 1.41 -10.68
N TYR A 731 4.09 2.71 -10.97
CA TYR A 731 5.03 3.67 -10.37
C TYR A 731 4.87 3.78 -8.84
N LEU A 732 3.65 3.65 -8.33
CA LEU A 732 3.36 3.78 -6.90
C LEU A 732 3.66 2.50 -6.11
N LEU A 733 3.30 1.34 -6.66
CA LEU A 733 3.45 0.03 -6.00
C LEU A 733 4.86 -0.57 -6.20
N TYR A 734 5.54 -0.27 -7.30
CA TYR A 734 6.86 -0.82 -7.64
C TYR A 734 7.93 0.28 -7.89
N PRO A 735 8.19 1.16 -6.91
CA PRO A 735 9.23 2.19 -7.06
C PRO A 735 10.63 1.55 -7.11
N GLY A 736 11.46 2.00 -8.05
CA GLY A 736 12.85 1.56 -8.21
C GLY A 736 13.07 0.30 -9.04
N GLN A 737 12.12 -0.62 -9.11
CA GLN A 737 12.27 -1.86 -9.90
C GLN A 737 12.23 -1.66 -11.42
N ILE A 738 11.86 -0.47 -11.93
CA ILE A 738 11.97 -0.16 -13.36
C ILE A 738 13.44 0.20 -13.75
N CYS A 739 14.37 0.36 -12.79
CA CYS A 739 15.74 0.81 -13.06
C CYS A 739 16.87 0.12 -12.29
N ILE A 740 16.61 -0.94 -11.51
CA ILE A 740 17.69 -1.68 -10.84
C ILE A 740 18.13 -2.82 -11.75
N TRP A 741 19.36 -2.71 -12.26
CA TRP A 741 20.10 -3.84 -12.80
C TRP A 741 20.55 -4.69 -11.62
N LEU A 742 19.92 -5.83 -11.39
CA LEU A 742 20.47 -6.85 -10.51
C LEU A 742 20.68 -8.12 -11.32
N TRP A 743 21.91 -8.28 -11.81
CA TRP A 743 22.45 -9.59 -12.12
C TRP A 743 22.63 -10.31 -10.79
N ILE A 744 21.73 -11.22 -10.45
CA ILE A 744 21.99 -12.22 -9.43
C ILE A 744 21.46 -13.57 -9.93
N CYS A 745 22.34 -14.30 -10.63
CA CYS A 745 22.32 -15.75 -10.57
C CYS A 745 22.72 -16.14 -9.15
N LEU A 746 21.75 -16.46 -8.28
CA LEU A 746 22.01 -17.18 -7.04
C LEU A 746 21.92 -18.67 -7.34
N HIS A 747 23.09 -19.25 -7.62
CA HIS A 747 23.35 -20.65 -7.31
C HIS A 747 23.40 -20.75 -5.78
N VAL A 748 22.47 -21.48 -5.16
CA VAL A 748 22.61 -21.89 -3.75
C VAL A 748 22.29 -23.36 -3.63
N SER A 749 23.32 -24.08 -3.23
CA SER A 749 23.45 -25.51 -2.95
C SER A 749 23.16 -25.81 -1.48
N THR A 750 22.56 -26.99 -1.25
CA THR A 750 22.67 -27.89 -0.08
C THR A 750 22.25 -27.41 1.32
N LEU A 751 21.39 -28.17 2.02
CA LEU A 751 21.71 -29.02 3.19
C LEU A 751 20.45 -29.54 3.97
N PHE A 752 20.48 -30.85 4.29
CA PHE A 752 19.77 -31.67 5.33
C PHE A 752 18.21 -31.62 5.46
N ALA A 753 17.45 -32.70 5.16
CA ALA A 753 17.12 -33.94 5.93
C ALA A 753 16.29 -33.67 7.21
N SER A 754 15.16 -34.31 7.54
CA SER A 754 14.52 -35.59 7.18
C SER A 754 13.06 -35.61 7.70
N SER A 755 12.22 -36.48 7.13
CA SER A 755 10.79 -36.70 7.46
C SER A 755 9.84 -35.72 6.77
N LEU A 756 8.94 -36.26 5.95
CA LEU A 756 7.84 -35.49 5.33
C LEU A 756 6.85 -35.08 6.42
N ARG A 757 7.19 -34.00 7.12
CA ARG A 757 6.34 -32.90 7.60
C ARG A 757 7.25 -31.79 8.15
N GLY A 758 7.23 -30.66 7.47
CA GLY A 758 7.69 -29.33 7.88
C GLY A 758 6.74 -28.30 7.27
N SER A 759 6.83 -27.03 7.69
CA SER A 759 5.94 -25.94 7.26
C SER A 759 5.68 -25.93 5.73
N PRO A 760 4.55 -25.38 5.24
CA PRO A 760 4.04 -25.64 3.87
C PRO A 760 5.04 -25.38 2.72
N TYR A 761 6.11 -24.60 2.94
CA TYR A 761 7.04 -24.15 1.91
C TYR A 761 8.33 -24.97 1.74
N THR A 762 8.72 -25.84 2.68
CA THR A 762 10.01 -26.56 2.61
C THR A 762 9.83 -28.08 2.69
N GLY A 763 10.42 -28.81 1.73
CA GLY A 763 10.38 -30.28 1.70
C GLY A 763 9.14 -30.90 1.03
N ASN A 764 8.26 -30.10 0.43
CA ASN A 764 6.99 -30.55 -0.14
C ASN A 764 6.99 -30.60 -1.68
N ILE A 765 6.52 -31.71 -2.23
CA ILE A 765 6.16 -31.80 -3.66
C ILE A 765 4.86 -31.03 -3.80
N TYR A 766 4.78 -30.14 -4.78
CA TYR A 766 3.59 -29.32 -5.04
C TYR A 766 2.79 -29.83 -6.22
N HIS A 767 3.49 -30.27 -7.28
CA HIS A 767 2.84 -30.68 -8.50
C HIS A 767 3.71 -31.69 -9.25
N ILE A 768 3.08 -32.77 -9.71
CA ILE A 768 3.68 -33.78 -10.57
C ILE A 768 2.88 -33.75 -11.86
N SER A 769 3.54 -33.59 -13.00
CA SER A 769 2.89 -33.75 -14.30
C SER A 769 3.78 -34.49 -15.28
N GLY A 770 3.20 -35.18 -16.25
CA GLY A 770 4.02 -35.96 -17.17
C GLY A 770 3.21 -36.84 -18.09
N LYS A 771 3.93 -37.47 -19.01
CA LYS A 771 3.39 -38.53 -19.86
C LYS A 771 3.95 -39.87 -19.37
N VAL A 772 3.05 -40.75 -18.94
CA VAL A 772 3.42 -42.08 -18.45
C VAL A 772 2.71 -43.17 -19.25
N LEU A 773 3.32 -44.34 -19.29
CA LEU A 773 2.70 -45.55 -19.80
C LEU A 773 2.42 -46.46 -18.60
N PHE A 774 1.16 -46.83 -18.40
CA PHE A 774 0.81 -47.76 -17.33
C PHE A 774 1.00 -49.20 -17.82
N SER A 775 1.41 -50.11 -16.93
CA SER A 775 1.69 -51.51 -17.28
C SER A 775 0.48 -52.28 -17.81
N ASP A 776 -0.73 -51.78 -17.55
CA ASP A 776 -2.03 -52.31 -17.97
C ASP A 776 -2.60 -51.62 -19.23
N SER A 777 -1.91 -50.62 -19.80
CA SER A 777 -2.40 -49.85 -20.95
C SER A 777 -1.30 -49.50 -21.94
N ASN A 778 -1.50 -49.84 -23.21
CA ASN A 778 -0.60 -49.48 -24.32
C ASN A 778 -0.75 -48.03 -24.79
N ARG A 779 -1.54 -47.19 -24.09
CA ARG A 779 -1.74 -45.78 -24.44
C ARG A 779 -0.96 -44.88 -23.48
N LEU A 780 -0.22 -43.94 -24.03
CA LEU A 780 0.38 -42.84 -23.26
C LEU A 780 -0.72 -42.03 -22.59
N MET A 781 -0.63 -41.92 -21.27
CA MET A 781 -1.52 -41.13 -20.45
C MET A 781 -0.80 -39.89 -19.99
N GLU A 782 -1.47 -38.75 -20.09
CA GLU A 782 -1.05 -37.52 -19.45
C GLU A 782 -1.57 -37.53 -18.01
N VAL A 783 -0.65 -37.38 -17.07
CA VAL A 783 -0.92 -37.39 -15.63
C VAL A 783 -0.59 -36.01 -15.10
N SER A 784 -1.48 -35.47 -14.28
CA SER A 784 -1.21 -34.28 -13.48
C SER A 784 -1.79 -34.51 -12.09
N CYS A 785 -0.90 -34.52 -11.09
CA CYS A 785 -1.19 -34.71 -9.69
C CYS A 785 -0.75 -33.46 -8.92
N ASN A 786 -1.68 -32.85 -8.19
CA ASN A 786 -1.36 -31.85 -7.18
C ASN A 786 -1.41 -32.56 -5.82
N SER A 787 -0.23 -32.78 -5.24
CA SER A 787 -0.04 -33.45 -3.96
C SER A 787 -0.65 -32.69 -2.79
N VAL A 788 -0.79 -31.38 -2.91
CA VAL A 788 -1.32 -30.52 -1.85
C VAL A 788 -2.85 -30.49 -1.86
N SER A 789 -3.45 -30.40 -3.05
CA SER A 789 -4.92 -30.43 -3.19
C SER A 789 -5.48 -31.87 -3.28
N GLY A 790 -4.62 -32.90 -3.23
CA GLY A 790 -4.97 -34.32 -3.45
C GLY A 790 -5.57 -34.64 -4.83
N SER A 791 -5.53 -33.70 -5.79
CA SER A 791 -6.21 -33.87 -7.08
C SER A 791 -5.31 -34.61 -8.06
N VAL A 792 -5.85 -35.68 -8.63
CA VAL A 792 -5.16 -36.46 -9.66
C VAL A 792 -6.02 -36.48 -10.91
N THR A 793 -5.43 -36.03 -12.00
CA THR A 793 -6.04 -36.06 -13.34
C THR A 793 -5.22 -36.98 -14.21
N VAL A 794 -5.89 -37.95 -14.82
CA VAL A 794 -5.28 -38.90 -15.76
C VAL A 794 -6.13 -38.90 -17.01
N ALA A 795 -5.57 -38.50 -18.14
CA ALA A 795 -6.27 -38.42 -19.42
C ALA A 795 -5.45 -39.08 -20.53
N PRO A 796 -6.09 -39.75 -21.50
CA PRO A 796 -5.39 -40.22 -22.69
C PRO A 796 -4.91 -39.01 -23.53
N ASP A 797 -3.67 -39.07 -24.02
CA ASP A 797 -3.06 -38.00 -24.83
C ASP A 797 -3.91 -37.69 -26.08
N GLN A 798 -4.42 -36.46 -26.18
CA GLN A 798 -5.34 -36.04 -27.26
C GLN A 798 -4.61 -35.42 -28.48
N TRP A 799 -3.28 -35.26 -28.44
CA TRP A 799 -2.51 -34.68 -29.55
C TRP A 799 -1.84 -35.75 -30.42
N SER A 800 -2.55 -36.21 -31.46
CA SER A 800 -1.87 -36.75 -32.64
C SER A 800 -2.60 -36.33 -33.91
N THR A 801 -2.10 -35.29 -34.57
CA THR A 801 -2.25 -35.21 -36.03
C THR A 801 -1.13 -34.46 -36.74
N HIS A 802 -0.43 -33.47 -36.16
CA HIS A 802 0.71 -32.85 -36.86
C HIS A 802 1.81 -32.29 -35.94
N SER A 803 2.86 -33.09 -35.68
CA SER A 803 4.23 -32.62 -35.41
C SER A 803 5.25 -33.73 -35.76
N PRO A 804 6.49 -33.38 -36.16
CA PRO A 804 7.42 -34.33 -36.78
C PRO A 804 8.09 -35.22 -35.72
N LYS A 805 8.12 -36.53 -36.00
CA LYS A 805 8.92 -37.61 -35.38
C LYS A 805 9.92 -37.16 -34.30
N THR A 806 9.45 -37.04 -33.06
CA THR A 806 10.30 -37.15 -31.86
C THR A 806 9.71 -38.26 -30.98
N THR A 807 10.55 -39.25 -30.73
CA THR A 807 10.44 -40.44 -29.86
C THR A 807 9.30 -40.45 -28.83
N HIS A 808 8.63 -41.61 -28.69
CA HIS A 808 7.72 -41.95 -27.60
C HIS A 808 8.43 -41.97 -26.23
N THR A 809 8.83 -40.81 -25.70
CA THR A 809 9.54 -40.72 -24.42
C THR A 809 8.55 -40.34 -23.31
N CYS A 810 8.31 -41.27 -22.39
CA CYS A 810 7.66 -40.98 -21.11
C CYS A 810 8.53 -39.97 -20.33
N TYR A 811 7.89 -39.02 -19.66
CA TYR A 811 8.59 -38.07 -18.79
C TYR A 811 7.70 -37.68 -17.62
N LEU A 812 8.31 -37.35 -16.49
CA LEU A 812 7.67 -36.83 -15.29
C LEU A 812 8.41 -35.55 -14.87
N LEU A 813 7.67 -34.46 -14.79
CA LEU A 813 8.04 -33.19 -14.21
C LEU A 813 7.53 -33.17 -12.78
N ILE A 814 8.44 -33.05 -11.82
CA ILE A 814 8.11 -32.96 -10.41
C ILE A 814 8.54 -31.58 -9.93
N HIS A 815 7.57 -30.80 -9.46
CA HIS A 815 7.76 -29.47 -8.92
C HIS A 815 7.63 -29.53 -7.40
N GLY A 816 8.66 -29.03 -6.71
CA GLY A 816 8.71 -29.00 -5.26
C GLY A 816 9.95 -28.24 -4.79
N VAL A 817 9.98 -27.88 -3.51
CA VAL A 817 11.10 -27.16 -2.90
C VAL A 817 11.87 -28.10 -1.98
N GLY A 818 13.19 -28.18 -2.16
CA GLY A 818 14.09 -28.94 -1.28
C GLY A 818 14.36 -30.40 -1.68
N PHE A 819 14.12 -30.81 -2.93
CA PHE A 819 14.39 -32.17 -3.41
C PHE A 819 15.78 -32.32 -4.00
N SER A 820 16.45 -33.44 -3.71
CA SER A 820 17.62 -33.90 -4.45
C SER A 820 17.20 -34.80 -5.61
N GLN A 821 17.92 -34.74 -6.72
CA GLN A 821 17.67 -35.60 -7.87
C GLN A 821 17.78 -37.09 -7.50
N GLU A 822 18.76 -37.45 -6.66
CA GLU A 822 18.98 -38.82 -6.21
C GLU A 822 17.86 -39.33 -5.29
N GLY A 823 17.38 -38.50 -4.36
CA GLY A 823 16.26 -38.84 -3.49
C GLY A 823 14.96 -39.00 -4.25
N LEU A 824 14.74 -38.18 -5.29
CA LEU A 824 13.59 -38.30 -6.18
C LEU A 824 13.63 -39.58 -7.02
N LYS A 825 14.81 -39.93 -7.53
CA LYS A 825 15.02 -41.20 -8.23
C LYS A 825 14.74 -42.39 -7.31
N GLU A 826 15.23 -42.35 -6.08
CA GLU A 826 14.99 -43.43 -5.11
C GLU A 826 13.51 -43.53 -4.70
N TRP A 827 12.83 -42.39 -4.50
CA TRP A 827 11.39 -42.37 -4.26
C TRP A 827 10.61 -42.98 -5.43
N LEU A 828 10.93 -42.61 -6.67
CA LEU A 828 10.31 -43.19 -7.87
C LEU A 828 10.59 -44.70 -7.97
N ARG A 829 11.80 -45.17 -7.60
CA ARG A 829 12.12 -46.61 -7.53
C ARG A 829 11.32 -47.33 -6.44
N GLN A 830 10.94 -46.67 -5.35
CA GLN A 830 10.05 -47.26 -4.34
C GLN A 830 8.62 -47.39 -4.87
N CYS A 831 8.16 -46.45 -5.69
CA CYS A 831 6.83 -46.49 -6.30
C CYS A 831 6.67 -47.60 -7.35
N THR A 832 7.76 -48.11 -7.95
CA THR A 832 7.69 -49.16 -8.99
C THR A 832 7.86 -50.59 -8.47
N LYS A 833 8.31 -50.78 -7.23
CA LYS A 833 8.47 -52.12 -6.64
C LYS A 833 7.10 -52.74 -6.40
N GLN A 834 6.76 -53.81 -7.12
CA GLN A 834 5.60 -54.63 -6.76
C GLN A 834 5.85 -55.28 -5.38
N PRO A 835 5.00 -55.04 -4.36
CA PRO A 835 5.20 -55.62 -3.05
C PRO A 835 5.03 -57.14 -3.10
N LYS A 836 5.97 -57.89 -2.49
CA LYS A 836 5.85 -59.34 -2.34
C LYS A 836 4.61 -59.68 -1.52
N LYS A 837 3.86 -60.70 -1.94
CA LYS A 837 2.71 -61.18 -1.18
C LYS A 837 3.20 -61.96 0.04
N ALA A 838 2.67 -61.64 1.22
CA ALA A 838 2.96 -62.38 2.45
C ALA A 838 2.29 -63.77 2.41
N LYS A 839 2.96 -64.78 2.97
CA LYS A 839 2.37 -66.11 3.12
C LYS A 839 1.17 -66.06 4.06
N LYS A 840 0.06 -66.69 3.67
CA LYS A 840 -1.12 -66.85 4.53
C LYS A 840 -0.82 -67.90 5.59
N THR A 841 -1.30 -67.65 6.80
CA THR A 841 -1.30 -68.58 7.94
C THR A 841 -2.71 -68.76 8.46
N LYS A 842 -2.95 -69.76 9.32
CA LYS A 842 -4.27 -70.00 9.93
C LYS A 842 -4.86 -68.77 10.65
N ARG A 843 -4.00 -67.86 11.14
CA ARG A 843 -4.40 -66.61 11.82
C ARG A 843 -4.80 -65.48 10.87
N THR A 844 -4.40 -65.54 9.60
CA THR A 844 -4.66 -64.49 8.60
C THR A 844 -5.83 -64.84 7.66
N LEU A 845 -6.46 -66.01 7.84
CA LEU A 845 -7.63 -66.42 7.07
C LEU A 845 -8.89 -65.75 7.62
N THR A 846 -9.67 -65.15 6.72
CA THR A 846 -10.94 -64.53 7.08
C THR A 846 -12.01 -65.59 7.35
N PRO A 847 -13.02 -65.29 8.19
CA PRO A 847 -14.14 -66.21 8.43
C PRO A 847 -14.92 -66.60 7.17
N GLN A 848 -14.92 -65.75 6.13
CA GLN A 848 -15.56 -66.02 4.84
C GLN A 848 -14.75 -67.02 4.01
N GLU A 849 -13.43 -66.90 3.98
CA GLU A 849 -12.56 -67.86 3.31
C GLU A 849 -12.69 -69.25 3.94
N ILE A 850 -12.71 -69.34 5.27
CA ILE A 850 -12.90 -70.62 5.99
C ILE A 850 -14.23 -71.28 5.59
N ARG A 851 -15.32 -70.50 5.44
CA ARG A 851 -16.60 -71.05 4.95
C ARG A 851 -16.51 -71.51 3.50
N SER A 852 -15.81 -70.79 2.63
CA SER A 852 -15.65 -71.17 1.22
C SER A 852 -14.87 -72.47 1.05
N ILE A 853 -13.81 -72.67 1.86
CA ILE A 853 -13.03 -73.92 1.93
C ILE A 853 -13.95 -75.06 2.35
N HIS A 854 -14.77 -74.83 3.39
CA HIS A 854 -15.73 -75.82 3.85
C HIS A 854 -16.73 -76.19 2.76
N VAL A 855 -17.41 -75.21 2.14
CA VAL A 855 -18.43 -75.47 1.10
C VAL A 855 -17.86 -76.23 -0.10
N LYS A 856 -16.59 -76.02 -0.47
CA LYS A 856 -15.99 -76.74 -1.60
C LYS A 856 -15.71 -78.21 -1.31
N ARG A 857 -15.52 -78.58 -0.03
CA ARG A 857 -15.03 -79.91 0.41
C ARG A 857 -15.96 -80.60 1.44
N HIS A 858 -17.14 -80.05 1.73
CA HIS A 858 -18.05 -80.58 2.75
C HIS A 858 -18.72 -81.92 2.37
N LEU A 859 -18.61 -82.33 1.11
CA LEU A 859 -19.11 -83.61 0.58
C LEU A 859 -18.00 -84.67 0.43
N ASP A 860 -16.77 -84.35 0.85
CA ASP A 860 -15.66 -85.29 0.83
C ASP A 860 -15.93 -86.47 1.80
N PRO A 861 -15.36 -87.66 1.54
CA PRO A 861 -15.63 -88.85 2.35
C PRO A 861 -15.27 -88.63 3.82
N LEU A 862 -16.24 -88.92 4.69
CA LEU A 862 -16.10 -88.72 6.13
C LEU A 862 -15.19 -89.79 6.77
N PRO A 863 -14.42 -89.43 7.80
CA PRO A 863 -13.69 -90.41 8.60
C PRO A 863 -14.63 -91.44 9.23
N SER A 864 -14.13 -92.67 9.43
CA SER A 864 -14.86 -93.75 10.09
C SER A 864 -15.45 -93.28 11.42
N GLY A 865 -16.77 -93.40 11.57
CA GLY A 865 -17.49 -92.98 12.78
C GLY A 865 -18.16 -91.60 12.69
N TYR A 866 -18.16 -90.92 11.54
CA TYR A 866 -18.91 -89.69 11.31
C TYR A 866 -19.94 -89.86 10.18
N PHE A 867 -21.11 -89.24 10.32
CA PHE A 867 -22.11 -89.14 9.26
C PHE A 867 -22.68 -87.71 9.17
N TYR A 868 -23.07 -87.29 7.97
CA TYR A 868 -23.68 -85.98 7.74
C TYR A 868 -25.21 -86.11 7.69
N ASN A 869 -25.92 -85.37 8.52
CA ASN A 869 -27.38 -85.47 8.63
C ASN A 869 -28.16 -84.46 7.75
N GLY A 870 -27.48 -83.79 6.82
CA GLY A 870 -28.05 -82.74 5.97
C GLY A 870 -27.98 -81.32 6.55
N TYR A 871 -27.53 -81.17 7.80
CA TYR A 871 -27.34 -79.86 8.45
C TYR A 871 -26.02 -79.77 9.21
N GLN A 872 -25.60 -80.83 9.90
CA GLN A 872 -24.40 -80.91 10.74
C GLN A 872 -23.71 -82.28 10.62
N PHE A 873 -22.42 -82.33 10.98
CA PHE A 873 -21.65 -83.58 11.06
C PHE A 873 -21.81 -84.17 12.45
N VAL A 874 -22.19 -85.44 12.53
CA VAL A 874 -22.46 -86.13 13.80
C VAL A 874 -21.55 -87.34 13.94
N SER A 875 -20.84 -87.42 15.06
CA SER A 875 -20.05 -88.57 15.46
C SER A 875 -20.96 -89.72 15.91
N PHE A 876 -20.49 -90.96 15.80
CA PHE A 876 -21.15 -92.16 16.32
C PHE A 876 -21.44 -92.08 17.82
N TYR A 877 -20.66 -91.26 18.55
CA TYR A 877 -20.84 -90.98 19.98
C TYR A 877 -21.77 -89.77 20.27
N GLY A 878 -22.39 -89.17 19.24
CA GLY A 878 -23.39 -88.11 19.37
C GLY A 878 -22.85 -86.67 19.37
N GLU A 879 -21.54 -86.47 19.22
CA GLU A 879 -20.94 -85.14 19.10
C GLU A 879 -21.32 -84.46 17.78
N LYS A 880 -21.68 -83.18 17.83
CA LYS A 880 -22.14 -82.39 16.67
C LYS A 880 -21.10 -81.35 16.30
N LEU A 881 -20.69 -81.34 15.03
CA LEU A 881 -19.75 -80.37 14.46
C LEU A 881 -20.43 -79.56 13.34
N ASN A 882 -20.17 -78.25 13.36
CA ASN A 882 -20.65 -77.31 12.34
C ASN A 882 -19.79 -77.32 11.06
N PHE A 883 -18.56 -77.80 11.16
CA PHE A 883 -17.63 -77.93 10.03
C PHE A 883 -17.25 -79.40 9.86
N HIS A 884 -16.72 -79.73 8.68
CA HIS A 884 -16.28 -81.08 8.35
C HIS A 884 -15.22 -81.56 9.36
N PRO A 885 -15.22 -82.83 9.83
CA PRO A 885 -14.25 -83.32 10.81
C PRO A 885 -12.78 -83.15 10.39
N LEU A 886 -12.50 -83.12 9.07
CA LEU A 886 -11.18 -82.87 8.49
C LEU A 886 -10.93 -81.39 8.11
N MET A 887 -11.66 -80.44 8.71
CA MET A 887 -11.53 -79.02 8.35
C MET A 887 -10.12 -78.46 8.51
N ASP A 888 -9.39 -78.89 9.55
CA ASP A 888 -8.01 -78.46 9.77
C ASP A 888 -7.08 -78.93 8.64
N GLN A 889 -7.30 -80.15 8.13
CA GLN A 889 -6.57 -80.67 6.98
C GLN A 889 -6.91 -79.90 5.69
N PHE A 890 -8.18 -79.56 5.46
CA PHE A 890 -8.59 -78.76 4.31
C PHE A 890 -8.00 -77.34 4.36
N ILE A 891 -7.89 -76.75 5.55
CA ILE A 891 -7.22 -75.47 5.76
C ILE A 891 -5.72 -75.60 5.46
N GLU A 892 -5.06 -76.67 5.92
CA GLU A 892 -3.64 -76.94 5.64
C GLU A 892 -3.38 -77.08 4.13
N GLU A 893 -4.18 -77.88 3.43
CA GLU A 893 -4.09 -78.07 1.97
C GLU A 893 -4.32 -76.76 1.20
N TYR A 894 -5.35 -75.99 1.59
CA TYR A 894 -5.61 -74.69 0.99
C TYR A 894 -4.47 -73.69 1.23
N LEU A 895 -3.92 -73.67 2.45
CA LEU A 895 -2.76 -72.82 2.77
C LEU A 895 -1.53 -73.24 1.97
N GLN A 896 -1.30 -74.53 1.75
CA GLN A 896 -0.21 -75.01 0.89
C GLN A 896 -0.40 -74.58 -0.56
N GLU A 897 -1.60 -74.71 -1.11
CA GLU A 897 -1.91 -74.33 -2.49
C GLU A 897 -1.77 -72.81 -2.69
N VAL A 898 -2.37 -72.01 -1.82
CA VAL A 898 -2.29 -70.54 -1.88
C VAL A 898 -0.87 -70.04 -1.61
N ASN A 899 -0.15 -70.63 -0.65
CA ASN A 899 1.23 -70.22 -0.40
C ASN A 899 2.17 -70.63 -1.52
N LYS A 900 1.88 -71.72 -2.24
CA LYS A 900 2.60 -72.12 -3.44
C LYS A 900 2.35 -71.14 -4.59
N GLU A 901 1.13 -70.65 -4.76
CA GLU A 901 0.82 -69.56 -5.70
C GLU A 901 1.52 -68.25 -5.31
N VAL A 902 1.53 -67.90 -4.02
CA VAL A 902 2.26 -66.75 -3.48
C VAL A 902 3.76 -66.88 -3.71
N GLU A 903 4.33 -68.08 -3.53
CA GLU A 903 5.73 -68.34 -3.84
C GLU A 903 6.03 -68.29 -5.33
N CYS A 904 5.12 -68.77 -6.18
CA CYS A 904 5.25 -68.69 -7.63
C CYS A 904 5.24 -67.22 -8.07
N PHE A 905 4.28 -66.43 -7.58
CA PHE A 905 4.18 -64.99 -7.80
C PHE A 905 5.43 -64.24 -7.30
N ASN A 906 5.89 -64.53 -6.08
CA ASN A 906 7.09 -63.90 -5.53
C ASN A 906 8.36 -64.31 -6.30
N ARG A 907 8.43 -65.54 -6.82
CA ARG A 907 9.51 -66.00 -7.72
C ARG A 907 9.45 -65.31 -9.08
N GLU A 908 8.27 -65.09 -9.65
CA GLU A 908 8.10 -64.30 -10.87
C GLU A 908 8.56 -62.85 -10.64
N VAL A 909 8.17 -62.23 -9.52
CA VAL A 909 8.66 -60.90 -9.10
C VAL A 909 10.19 -60.87 -8.98
N ASP A 910 10.81 -61.96 -8.49
CA ASP A 910 12.28 -62.08 -8.40
C ASP A 910 12.97 -62.31 -9.76
N LEU A 911 12.28 -62.89 -10.75
CA LEU A 911 12.80 -63.14 -12.11
C LEU A 911 12.73 -61.89 -13.02
N TYR A 912 11.80 -60.97 -12.76
CA TYR A 912 11.76 -59.64 -13.38
C TYR A 912 12.83 -58.72 -12.76
N ALA A 913 14.10 -59.02 -12.98
CA ALA A 913 15.20 -58.10 -12.70
C ALA A 913 14.93 -56.78 -13.43
N HIS A 914 14.63 -55.74 -12.65
CA HIS A 914 14.24 -54.42 -13.15
C HIS A 914 15.38 -53.81 -13.99
N THR A 915 15.07 -53.38 -15.21
CA THR A 915 15.78 -52.24 -15.81
C THR A 915 15.48 -51.05 -14.91
N ASP A 916 16.50 -50.35 -14.40
CA ASP A 916 16.27 -49.15 -13.60
C ASP A 916 15.48 -48.16 -14.44
N LEU A 917 14.58 -47.38 -13.82
CA LEU A 917 13.75 -46.40 -14.53
C LEU A 917 14.57 -45.30 -15.23
N PHE A 918 15.87 -45.26 -14.92
CA PHE A 918 16.85 -44.27 -15.33
C PHE A 918 18.08 -44.87 -16.06
N ASP A 919 18.09 -46.18 -16.31
CA ASP A 919 19.04 -46.88 -17.19
C ASP A 919 18.44 -46.98 -18.61
#